data_AF-A0A8B8IMD2-F1
#
_entry.id   AF-A0A8B8IMD2-F1
#
_cell.length_a   1.000
_cell.length_b   1.000
_cell.length_c   1.000
_cell.angle_alpha   90.00
_cell.angle_beta   90.00
_cell.angle_gamma   90.00
#
_symmetry.space_group_name_H-M   'P 1'
#
loop_
_entity.id
_entity.type
_entity.pdbx_description
1 polymer ?
#
loop_
_entity_poly.entity_id
_entity_poly.type
_entity_poly.pdbx_seq_one_letter_code
_entity_poly.pdbx_strand_id
1 'polypeptide(L)'
;MDEHFMRNSCIPNYCSISKKCQPTHKLTLTGNFTPWHRHFDITTSGRRSMREDILNTVLKKTESVMTEHRSSDFNNPTYEDPRDVVEKPVKPPRKRNVQGIAVTSPRGKEGKSLLKEQKRKLTKKYEGLVTALMDKCEENVVVITEKESQINKLKDKLKTVLEYNKLFANENDRVKSEYTTLVSYVEECKRVIKEERDRNGELEKKVKKFEEKVKHYEIPDKEHSTAIPLVEVCMSCSSRQIVLNQARDQNLRLQKDMQALKDVLYRLNVQLSRYQERLRSVNPLNADGNIFKPSEKYDGLDSLITASLGQRHETHEDGHTKNMPEDGTTQSERLVDLSGLLSAQALAPLFDAYQENLQEKDNLILDYEKQFEIINKKSKQIVEENKLLVEKVNSLEEEVARTRQSYKKVVVEKETNDVEKATLLERAERAESKLKEVYELYEGKMAAMFRDYETVHREYFSVKTALEASAGKMAQLDAMRSKTVPADLHERRLDDCKRLLEELKHQYAMESERKSEQIKKLEEDLRKTDDKYNKICQEHEAVKEELKAALKNVRLYRKAAVVFRRRARSAAARARRSQRGEPLRRALLALDRIKAEVKTVKSRAQASLSELERRMSHAHDEHRRDLERAALALRHKEAVIRSLIDKVADVEEVRLSQTNTSRLQGIISDSSDRSPKTQDKRERPNVKLVPGPGGYYQEKDGKKKK
;
A
#
# COMPACT_ATOMS: atom_id res chain seq x y z
N MET A 1 -44.38 75.08 -26.73
CA MET A 1 -45.68 75.17 -26.05
C MET A 1 -45.44 74.89 -24.59
N ASP A 2 -45.49 75.97 -23.84
CA ASP A 2 -45.58 76.08 -22.39
C ASP A 2 -46.91 75.42 -21.95
N GLU A 3 -47.22 75.08 -20.69
CA GLU A 3 -46.89 75.61 -19.36
C GLU A 3 -46.75 74.41 -18.35
N HIS A 4 -45.96 74.44 -17.26
CA HIS A 4 -46.23 75.10 -15.95
C HIS A 4 -47.57 74.64 -15.30
N PHE A 5 -47.74 74.40 -13.98
CA PHE A 5 -47.04 74.87 -12.76
C PHE A 5 -47.37 73.96 -11.52
N MET A 6 -46.36 73.55 -10.71
CA MET A 6 -46.36 73.39 -9.20
C MET A 6 -47.50 72.63 -8.45
N ARG A 7 -47.53 72.27 -7.14
CA ARG A 7 -46.71 72.26 -5.87
C ARG A 7 -47.43 71.26 -4.89
N ASN A 8 -46.91 70.71 -3.78
CA ASN A 8 -45.55 70.62 -3.20
C ASN A 8 -45.42 69.42 -2.20
N SER A 9 -44.18 69.05 -1.89
CA SER A 9 -43.62 68.46 -0.64
C SER A 9 -44.48 67.87 0.51
N CYS A 10 -44.12 66.64 0.93
CA CYS A 10 -43.64 66.38 2.31
C CYS A 10 -42.78 65.09 2.38
N ILE A 11 -41.81 65.05 3.31
CA ILE A 11 -40.62 64.14 3.42
C ILE A 11 -40.71 63.47 4.83
N PRO A 12 -40.35 62.17 5.07
CA PRO A 12 -38.94 61.73 5.06
C PRO A 12 -38.55 60.26 4.70
N ASN A 13 -37.38 60.17 4.05
CA ASN A 13 -36.22 59.25 4.27
C ASN A 13 -36.45 57.94 5.08
N TYR A 14 -35.97 56.77 4.63
CA TYR A 14 -34.52 56.49 4.59
C TYR A 14 -34.06 55.40 3.59
N CYS A 15 -32.88 55.63 3.03
CA CYS A 15 -31.90 54.74 2.37
C CYS A 15 -32.32 53.47 1.60
N SER A 16 -32.12 53.57 0.30
CA SER A 16 -31.75 52.51 -0.66
C SER A 16 -30.52 51.67 -0.27
N ILE A 17 -30.43 50.43 -0.79
CA ILE A 17 -29.20 49.87 -1.39
C ILE A 17 -29.56 48.95 -2.58
N SER A 18 -28.64 48.84 -3.53
CA SER A 18 -28.86 48.40 -4.91
C SER A 18 -29.14 46.91 -5.11
N LYS A 19 -30.13 46.59 -5.97
CA LYS A 19 -30.22 45.29 -6.65
C LYS A 19 -29.27 45.27 -7.86
N LYS A 20 -28.33 44.32 -7.92
CA LYS A 20 -27.76 43.82 -9.18
C LYS A 20 -27.72 42.30 -9.14
N CYS A 21 -28.68 41.68 -9.81
CA CYS A 21 -28.69 40.25 -10.09
C CYS A 21 -28.07 40.05 -11.49
N GLN A 22 -27.14 39.11 -11.64
CA GLN A 22 -26.72 38.61 -12.96
C GLN A 22 -26.74 37.09 -12.98
N PRO A 23 -27.08 36.47 -14.13
CA PRO A 23 -27.37 35.05 -14.21
C PRO A 23 -26.09 34.21 -14.27
N THR A 24 -26.03 33.16 -13.46
CA THR A 24 -24.96 32.15 -13.53
C THR A 24 -25.17 31.21 -14.71
N HIS A 25 -24.45 31.42 -15.80
CA HIS A 25 -24.36 30.42 -16.88
C HIS A 25 -23.58 29.18 -16.40
N LYS A 26 -24.11 28.00 -16.75
CA LYS A 26 -23.44 26.71 -16.54
C LYS A 26 -22.19 26.64 -17.42
N LEU A 27 -21.06 26.19 -16.86
CA LEU A 27 -19.83 25.90 -17.61
C LEU A 27 -19.58 24.38 -17.62
N THR A 28 -19.53 23.80 -18.81
CA THR A 28 -19.18 22.39 -19.06
C THR A 28 -17.68 22.24 -19.31
N LEU A 29 -17.13 21.09 -18.89
CA LEU A 29 -15.70 20.76 -18.94
C LEU A 29 -15.23 20.29 -20.34
N THR A 30 -15.27 21.16 -21.35
CA THR A 30 -14.58 20.96 -22.64
C THR A 30 -14.26 22.31 -23.29
N GLY A 31 -12.98 22.71 -23.33
CA GLY A 31 -12.59 24.00 -23.92
C GLY A 31 -11.09 24.27 -23.89
N ASN A 32 -10.44 24.18 -25.06
CA ASN A 32 -9.00 24.28 -25.28
C ASN A 32 -8.30 25.51 -24.68
N PHE A 33 -7.09 25.32 -24.18
CA PHE A 33 -6.22 26.39 -23.66
C PHE A 33 -5.85 27.42 -24.72
N THR A 34 -6.04 28.71 -24.41
CA THR A 34 -5.48 29.85 -25.17
C THR A 34 -4.57 30.70 -24.27
N PRO A 35 -3.54 31.38 -24.83
CA PRO A 35 -2.35 31.76 -24.05
C PRO A 35 -2.43 33.12 -23.32
N TRP A 36 -3.61 33.58 -22.90
CA TRP A 36 -3.82 34.96 -22.40
C TRP A 36 -4.31 35.09 -20.94
N HIS A 37 -4.22 34.04 -20.14
CA HIS A 37 -4.48 34.10 -18.68
C HIS A 37 -3.35 33.46 -17.85
N ARG A 38 -2.11 33.93 -18.05
CA ARG A 38 -1.00 33.68 -17.11
C ARG A 38 -0.92 34.79 -16.07
N HIS A 39 -1.72 34.74 -15.00
CA HIS A 39 -1.41 35.36 -13.70
C HIS A 39 -2.33 34.77 -12.61
N PHE A 40 -2.06 33.51 -12.22
CA PHE A 40 -2.53 33.00 -10.93
C PHE A 40 -1.51 33.39 -9.86
N ASP A 41 -1.50 34.69 -9.49
CA ASP A 41 -0.73 35.17 -8.36
C ASP A 41 -1.38 34.72 -7.05
N ILE A 42 -1.02 33.50 -6.63
CA ILE A 42 -1.27 33.02 -5.28
C ILE A 42 -0.31 33.77 -4.35
N THR A 43 -0.68 35.00 -4.03
CA THR A 43 0.04 35.83 -3.06
C THR A 43 0.06 35.13 -1.71
N THR A 44 1.26 35.00 -1.14
CA THR A 44 1.55 34.25 0.08
C THR A 44 1.02 34.91 1.36
N SER A 45 0.36 36.06 1.24
CA SER A 45 -0.28 36.83 2.32
C SER A 45 -1.51 36.13 2.92
N GLY A 46 -2.40 35.57 2.09
CA GLY A 46 -3.69 35.03 2.56
C GLY A 46 -3.59 33.83 3.52
N ARG A 47 -2.53 33.00 3.40
CA ARG A 47 -2.33 31.84 4.29
C ARG A 47 -1.62 32.17 5.61
N ARG A 48 -0.95 33.33 5.72
CA ARG A 48 -0.41 33.78 7.01
C ARG A 48 -1.54 34.31 7.89
N SER A 49 -2.38 35.21 7.38
CA SER A 49 -3.53 35.78 8.12
C SER A 49 -4.33 34.70 8.81
N MET A 50 -4.90 33.73 8.07
CA MET A 50 -5.77 32.71 8.67
C MET A 50 -5.08 31.86 9.76
N ARG A 51 -3.77 31.63 9.66
CA ARG A 51 -3.00 30.89 10.68
C ARG A 51 -2.69 31.76 11.90
N GLU A 52 -2.46 33.04 11.68
CA GLU A 52 -2.21 34.08 12.68
C GLU A 52 -3.51 34.44 13.42
N ASP A 53 -4.65 34.48 12.73
CA ASP A 53 -6.01 34.64 13.28
C ASP A 53 -6.39 33.45 14.17
N ILE A 54 -6.10 32.21 13.74
CA ILE A 54 -6.29 31.02 14.57
C ILE A 54 -5.38 31.06 15.80
N LEU A 55 -4.10 31.42 15.64
CA LEU A 55 -3.16 31.53 16.76
C LEU A 55 -3.55 32.64 17.74
N ASN A 56 -4.00 33.80 17.27
CA ASN A 56 -4.51 34.91 18.09
C ASN A 56 -5.82 34.54 18.80
N THR A 57 -6.69 33.76 18.16
CA THR A 57 -7.91 33.24 18.78
C THR A 57 -7.59 32.21 19.87
N VAL A 58 -6.61 31.33 19.64
CA VAL A 58 -6.11 30.38 20.66
C VAL A 58 -5.40 31.12 21.79
N LEU A 59 -4.58 32.13 21.52
CA LEU A 59 -3.93 32.97 22.52
C LEU A 59 -4.96 33.70 23.39
N LYS A 60 -5.91 34.43 22.80
CA LYS A 60 -7.00 35.09 23.57
C LYS A 60 -7.82 34.10 24.39
N LYS A 61 -8.11 32.91 23.87
CA LYS A 61 -8.83 31.87 24.62
C LYS A 61 -7.99 31.29 25.76
N THR A 62 -6.67 31.18 25.59
CA THR A 62 -5.75 30.72 26.63
C THR A 62 -5.55 31.80 27.70
N GLU A 63 -5.41 33.07 27.31
CA GLU A 63 -5.37 34.21 28.24
C GLU A 63 -6.66 34.31 29.05
N SER A 64 -7.84 34.20 28.41
CA SER A 64 -9.13 34.21 29.10
C SER A 64 -9.23 33.12 30.19
N VAL A 65 -8.81 31.89 29.87
CA VAL A 65 -8.77 30.77 30.83
C VAL A 65 -7.73 31.00 31.94
N MET A 66 -6.60 31.66 31.65
CA MET A 66 -5.60 32.01 32.66
C MET A 66 -6.02 33.20 33.56
N THR A 67 -6.84 34.13 33.06
CA THR A 67 -7.46 35.18 33.91
C THR A 67 -8.59 34.64 34.77
N GLU A 68 -9.41 33.70 34.28
CA GLU A 68 -10.42 33.00 35.10
C GLU A 68 -9.79 32.17 36.23
N HIS A 69 -8.55 31.71 36.07
CA HIS A 69 -7.77 31.05 37.13
C HIS A 69 -6.95 32.01 38.03
N ARG A 70 -7.04 33.33 37.85
CA ARG A 70 -6.36 34.33 38.70
C ARG A 70 -7.28 35.12 39.64
N SER A 71 -8.58 34.85 39.63
CA SER A 71 -9.58 35.53 40.46
C SER A 71 -10.20 34.66 41.56
N SER A 72 -9.60 33.51 41.88
CA SER A 72 -10.06 32.59 42.95
C SER A 72 -8.92 32.13 43.88
N ASP A 73 -7.94 33.00 44.13
CA ASP A 73 -6.93 32.79 45.17
C ASP A 73 -7.50 33.16 46.56
N PHE A 74 -8.25 32.25 47.18
CA PHE A 74 -8.32 32.12 48.64
C PHE A 74 -8.68 30.69 49.03
N ASN A 75 -7.87 30.11 49.94
CA ASN A 75 -8.01 28.79 50.57
C ASN A 75 -7.76 27.56 49.67
N ASN A 76 -6.49 27.15 49.60
CA ASN A 76 -6.15 25.73 49.49
C ASN A 76 -4.99 25.35 50.43
N PRO A 77 -5.23 24.59 51.52
CA PRO A 77 -4.18 24.03 52.37
C PRO A 77 -3.62 22.71 51.77
N THR A 78 -2.71 22.07 52.52
CA THR A 78 -2.12 20.74 52.27
C THR A 78 -1.20 20.59 51.05
N TYR A 79 0.04 21.06 51.23
CA TYR A 79 1.22 20.29 50.80
C TYR A 79 1.94 19.82 52.07
N GLU A 80 1.84 18.53 52.40
CA GLU A 80 2.59 17.91 53.52
C GLU A 80 3.71 17.02 52.97
N ASP A 81 4.90 17.12 53.58
CA ASP A 81 6.09 16.35 53.21
C ASP A 81 5.94 14.88 53.64
N PRO A 82 6.11 13.87 52.75
CA PRO A 82 5.95 12.45 53.06
C PRO A 82 6.98 11.82 54.05
N ARG A 83 7.43 12.54 55.08
CA ARG A 83 8.42 12.07 56.08
C ARG A 83 7.93 11.99 57.52
N ASP A 84 6.79 12.60 57.87
CA ASP A 84 6.35 12.67 59.28
C ASP A 84 5.29 11.63 59.70
N VAL A 85 4.83 10.75 58.80
CA VAL A 85 3.87 9.68 59.15
C VAL A 85 4.58 8.41 59.63
N VAL A 86 5.11 8.45 60.86
CA VAL A 86 5.49 7.25 61.63
C VAL A 86 4.85 7.29 63.02
N GLU A 87 3.56 6.99 63.10
CA GLU A 87 2.87 6.80 64.37
C GLU A 87 2.83 5.33 64.84
N LYS A 88 2.68 5.19 66.17
CA LYS A 88 3.05 4.01 66.96
C LYS A 88 1.90 2.98 67.06
N PRO A 89 2.19 1.71 67.40
CA PRO A 89 1.16 0.66 67.48
C PRO A 89 0.10 0.92 68.56
N VAL A 90 -1.16 0.70 68.20
CA VAL A 90 -2.34 0.88 69.07
C VAL A 90 -2.40 -0.20 70.15
N LYS A 91 -2.65 0.22 71.40
CA LYS A 91 -2.79 -0.65 72.58
C LYS A 91 -4.16 -1.37 72.59
N PRO A 92 -4.27 -2.58 73.18
CA PRO A 92 -5.53 -3.32 73.23
C PRO A 92 -6.59 -2.61 74.12
N PRO A 93 -7.89 -2.83 73.85
CA PRO A 93 -8.97 -2.09 74.52
C PRO A 93 -9.10 -2.43 76.00
N ARG A 94 -9.34 -1.39 76.81
CA ARG A 94 -9.54 -1.49 78.27
C ARG A 94 -10.76 -2.35 78.62
N LYS A 95 -10.61 -3.18 79.65
CA LYS A 95 -11.70 -3.92 80.32
C LYS A 95 -12.80 -2.94 80.75
N ARG A 96 -14.04 -3.19 80.33
CA ARG A 96 -15.23 -2.49 80.85
C ARG A 96 -15.65 -3.18 82.15
N ASN A 97 -15.81 -2.41 83.21
CA ASN A 97 -16.14 -2.92 84.54
C ASN A 97 -17.61 -3.34 84.60
N VAL A 98 -17.89 -4.64 84.79
CA VAL A 98 -19.25 -5.15 84.98
C VAL A 98 -19.49 -5.24 86.48
N GLN A 99 -20.33 -4.35 87.01
CA GLN A 99 -20.78 -4.44 88.40
C GLN A 99 -21.63 -5.70 88.59
N GLY A 100 -21.37 -6.43 89.68
CA GLY A 100 -22.03 -7.70 89.96
C GLY A 100 -23.48 -7.51 90.36
N ILE A 101 -24.38 -8.18 89.64
CA ILE A 101 -25.74 -8.45 90.12
C ILE A 101 -25.68 -9.73 90.95
N ALA A 102 -25.99 -9.62 92.23
CA ALA A 102 -25.90 -10.72 93.18
C ALA A 102 -26.90 -11.84 92.85
N VAL A 103 -26.43 -13.09 92.87
CA VAL A 103 -27.28 -14.28 92.74
C VAL A 103 -27.80 -14.68 94.11
N THR A 104 -29.05 -14.35 94.42
CA THR A 104 -29.79 -15.00 95.51
C THR A 104 -30.63 -16.13 94.93
N SER A 105 -30.30 -17.37 95.32
CA SER A 105 -31.06 -18.58 94.97
C SER A 105 -32.48 -18.53 95.54
N PRO A 106 -33.47 -19.08 94.82
CA PRO A 106 -34.31 -20.10 95.46
C PRO A 106 -34.17 -21.47 94.81
N ARG A 107 -34.13 -22.52 95.65
CA ARG A 107 -34.31 -23.91 95.22
C ARG A 107 -35.76 -24.11 94.76
N GLY A 108 -35.99 -24.28 93.46
CA GLY A 108 -37.27 -24.72 92.90
C GLY A 108 -37.07 -25.58 91.65
N LYS A 109 -37.78 -26.70 91.53
CA LYS A 109 -37.63 -27.62 90.37
C LYS A 109 -38.08 -26.98 89.04
N GLU A 110 -38.86 -25.91 89.10
CA GLU A 110 -39.37 -25.16 87.94
C GLU A 110 -38.34 -24.20 87.32
N GLY A 111 -37.39 -23.67 88.12
CA GLY A 111 -36.37 -22.72 87.64
C GLY A 111 -35.45 -23.31 86.55
N LYS A 112 -35.25 -24.64 86.56
CA LYS A 112 -34.52 -25.36 85.51
C LYS A 112 -35.28 -25.37 84.17
N SER A 113 -36.61 -25.32 84.19
CA SER A 113 -37.43 -25.23 82.98
C SER A 113 -37.26 -23.85 82.33
N LEU A 114 -37.46 -22.78 83.11
CA LEU A 114 -37.29 -21.40 82.64
C LEU A 114 -35.86 -21.10 82.15
N LEU A 115 -34.82 -21.56 82.84
CA LEU A 115 -33.44 -21.42 82.37
C LEU A 115 -33.17 -22.22 81.08
N LYS A 116 -33.73 -23.43 80.94
CA LYS A 116 -33.62 -24.23 79.71
C LYS A 116 -34.37 -23.59 78.54
N GLU A 117 -35.50 -22.93 78.81
CA GLU A 117 -36.28 -22.21 77.79
C GLU A 117 -35.65 -20.87 77.41
N GLN A 118 -35.13 -20.09 78.37
CA GLN A 118 -34.32 -18.90 78.08
C GLN A 118 -33.07 -19.26 77.28
N LYS A 119 -32.38 -20.36 77.63
CA LYS A 119 -31.25 -20.88 76.84
C LYS A 119 -31.67 -21.26 75.43
N ARG A 120 -32.79 -21.98 75.26
CA ARG A 120 -33.35 -22.30 73.91
C ARG A 120 -33.71 -21.06 73.11
N LYS A 121 -34.34 -20.05 73.72
CA LYS A 121 -34.68 -18.77 73.08
C LYS A 121 -33.42 -17.98 72.68
N LEU A 122 -32.37 -18.03 73.49
CA LEU A 122 -31.09 -17.41 73.20
C LEU A 122 -30.34 -18.16 72.08
N THR A 123 -30.28 -19.49 72.13
CA THR A 123 -29.72 -20.33 71.06
C THR A 123 -30.43 -20.09 69.74
N LYS A 124 -31.79 -20.08 69.71
CA LYS A 124 -32.56 -19.78 68.50
C LYS A 124 -32.33 -18.37 67.94
N LYS A 125 -32.04 -17.38 68.80
CA LYS A 125 -31.63 -16.03 68.38
C LYS A 125 -30.23 -16.03 67.76
N TYR A 126 -29.28 -16.78 68.31
CA TYR A 126 -27.95 -16.93 67.72
C TYR A 126 -27.97 -17.73 66.41
N GLU A 127 -28.74 -18.80 66.33
CA GLU A 127 -28.97 -19.57 65.09
C GLU A 127 -29.56 -18.67 64.00
N GLY A 128 -30.64 -17.93 64.30
CA GLY A 128 -31.23 -16.98 63.36
C GLY A 128 -30.28 -15.85 62.93
N LEU A 129 -29.40 -15.37 63.82
CA LEU A 129 -28.36 -14.39 63.48
C LEU A 129 -27.27 -15.01 62.58
N VAL A 130 -26.88 -16.26 62.83
CA VAL A 130 -25.91 -16.98 61.99
C VAL A 130 -26.50 -17.25 60.61
N THR A 131 -27.75 -17.67 60.49
CA THR A 131 -28.44 -17.80 59.20
C THR A 131 -28.50 -16.47 58.46
N ALA A 132 -28.98 -15.39 59.10
CA ALA A 132 -29.02 -14.07 58.46
C ALA A 132 -27.64 -13.52 58.05
N LEU A 133 -26.56 -13.92 58.72
CA LEU A 133 -25.18 -13.61 58.31
C LEU A 133 -24.70 -14.49 57.15
N MET A 134 -25.10 -15.76 57.09
CA MET A 134 -24.83 -16.67 55.96
C MET A 134 -25.54 -16.17 54.70
N ASP A 135 -26.85 -15.91 54.78
CA ASP A 135 -27.66 -15.40 53.67
C ASP A 135 -27.04 -14.11 53.09
N LYS A 136 -26.64 -13.18 53.97
CA LYS A 136 -25.97 -11.93 53.58
C LYS A 136 -24.56 -12.15 53.00
N CYS A 137 -23.85 -13.19 53.41
CA CYS A 137 -22.58 -13.57 52.79
C CYS A 137 -22.81 -14.16 51.39
N GLU A 138 -23.85 -14.97 51.18
CA GLU A 138 -24.23 -15.50 49.87
C GLU A 138 -24.66 -14.38 48.92
N GLU A 139 -25.51 -13.45 49.36
CA GLU A 139 -25.86 -12.22 48.62
C GLU A 139 -24.61 -11.42 48.20
N ASN A 140 -23.67 -11.20 49.14
CA ASN A 140 -22.41 -10.49 48.84
C ASN A 140 -21.55 -11.25 47.81
N VAL A 141 -21.50 -12.59 47.86
CA VAL A 141 -20.76 -13.40 46.87
C VAL A 141 -21.41 -13.28 45.48
N VAL A 142 -22.75 -13.32 45.39
CA VAL A 142 -23.46 -13.07 44.12
C VAL A 142 -23.12 -11.68 43.58
N VAL A 143 -23.23 -10.63 44.40
CA VAL A 143 -22.88 -9.25 43.99
C VAL A 143 -21.41 -9.14 43.56
N ILE A 144 -20.47 -9.79 44.26
CA ILE A 144 -19.05 -9.80 43.88
C ILE A 144 -18.86 -10.48 42.52
N THR A 145 -19.44 -11.66 42.28
CA THR A 145 -19.30 -12.36 40.99
C THR A 145 -19.96 -11.60 39.82
N GLU A 146 -21.08 -10.90 40.06
CA GLU A 146 -21.65 -9.97 39.07
C GLU A 146 -20.70 -8.81 38.75
N LYS A 147 -20.06 -8.23 39.77
CA LYS A 147 -19.08 -7.15 39.58
C LYS A 147 -17.82 -7.64 38.87
N GLU A 148 -17.33 -8.85 39.14
CA GLU A 148 -16.24 -9.48 38.40
C GLU A 148 -16.60 -9.72 36.93
N SER A 149 -17.85 -10.16 36.64
CA SER A 149 -18.36 -10.29 35.28
C SER A 149 -18.41 -8.93 34.55
N GLN A 150 -18.86 -7.87 35.23
CA GLN A 150 -18.85 -6.49 34.70
C GLN A 150 -17.41 -6.00 34.42
N ILE A 151 -16.48 -6.24 35.35
CA ILE A 151 -15.05 -5.91 35.19
C ILE A 151 -14.43 -6.65 34.00
N ASN A 152 -14.73 -7.93 33.82
CA ASN A 152 -14.18 -8.70 32.69
C ASN A 152 -14.72 -8.20 31.35
N LYS A 153 -16.03 -7.90 31.24
CA LYS A 153 -16.61 -7.24 30.06
C LYS A 153 -15.97 -5.88 29.75
N LEU A 154 -15.59 -5.12 30.77
CA LEU A 154 -14.86 -3.85 30.60
C LEU A 154 -13.40 -4.07 30.15
N LYS A 155 -12.70 -5.09 30.67
CA LYS A 155 -11.36 -5.47 30.21
C LYS A 155 -11.36 -5.86 28.73
N ASP A 156 -12.35 -6.62 28.28
CA ASP A 156 -12.46 -7.02 26.87
C ASP A 156 -12.74 -5.82 25.95
N LYS A 157 -13.62 -4.90 26.36
CA LYS A 157 -13.83 -3.62 25.64
C LYS A 157 -12.57 -2.75 25.61
N LEU A 158 -11.82 -2.68 26.71
CA LEU A 158 -10.55 -1.95 26.74
C LEU A 158 -9.52 -2.61 25.81
N LYS A 159 -9.46 -3.94 25.75
CA LYS A 159 -8.59 -4.69 24.86
C LYS A 159 -8.91 -4.43 23.39
N THR A 160 -10.18 -4.38 22.98
CA THR A 160 -10.55 -4.03 21.60
C THR A 160 -10.22 -2.58 21.26
N VAL A 161 -10.49 -1.62 22.17
CA VAL A 161 -10.09 -0.21 21.99
C VAL A 161 -8.57 -0.04 21.86
N LEU A 162 -7.78 -0.78 22.63
CA LEU A 162 -6.31 -0.77 22.52
C LEU A 162 -5.84 -1.32 21.17
N GLU A 163 -6.46 -2.37 20.64
CA GLU A 163 -6.11 -2.89 19.31
C GLU A 163 -6.54 -1.93 18.20
N TYR A 164 -7.71 -1.27 18.30
CA TYR A 164 -8.10 -0.19 17.37
C TYR A 164 -7.14 1.00 17.41
N ASN A 165 -6.71 1.44 18.60
CA ASN A 165 -5.72 2.52 18.74
C ASN A 165 -4.36 2.13 18.11
N LYS A 166 -3.96 0.87 18.22
CA LYS A 166 -2.75 0.33 17.57
C LYS A 166 -2.88 0.28 16.05
N LEU A 167 -4.02 -0.16 15.53
CA LEU A 167 -4.31 -0.12 14.09
C LEU A 167 -4.32 1.32 13.55
N PHE A 168 -4.92 2.25 14.29
CA PHE A 168 -4.96 3.67 13.93
C PHE A 168 -3.56 4.31 13.97
N ALA A 169 -2.71 3.94 14.94
CA ALA A 169 -1.32 4.38 14.99
C ALA A 169 -0.52 3.88 13.77
N ASN A 170 -0.65 2.59 13.43
CA ASN A 170 -0.02 2.01 12.25
C ASN A 170 -0.48 2.67 10.94
N GLU A 171 -1.79 2.93 10.80
CA GLU A 171 -2.36 3.62 9.64
C GLU A 171 -1.84 5.07 9.54
N ASN A 172 -1.78 5.80 10.65
CA ASN A 172 -1.25 7.16 10.72
C ASN A 172 0.24 7.20 10.34
N ASP A 173 1.04 6.23 10.80
CA ASP A 173 2.45 6.13 10.41
C ASP A 173 2.64 5.70 8.94
N ARG A 174 1.72 4.89 8.37
CA ARG A 174 1.67 4.62 6.92
C ARG A 174 1.34 5.88 6.11
N VAL A 175 0.31 6.63 6.51
CA VAL A 175 -0.07 7.88 5.83
C VAL A 175 1.05 8.93 5.92
N LYS A 176 1.81 8.99 7.02
CA LYS A 176 3.02 9.83 7.12
C LYS A 176 4.12 9.41 6.15
N SER A 177 4.36 8.10 5.97
CA SER A 177 5.38 7.63 5.04
C SER A 177 4.96 7.92 3.58
N GLU A 178 3.71 7.64 3.22
CA GLU A 178 3.11 8.00 1.93
C GLU A 178 3.21 9.51 1.64
N TYR A 179 2.86 10.37 2.62
CA TYR A 179 3.02 11.82 2.51
C TYR A 179 4.48 12.24 2.30
N THR A 180 5.42 11.62 3.03
CA THR A 180 6.86 11.94 2.91
C THR A 180 7.40 11.57 1.52
N THR A 181 7.02 10.40 1.00
CA THR A 181 7.35 9.97 -0.38
C THR A 181 6.77 10.93 -1.42
N LEU A 182 5.50 11.34 -1.25
CA LEU A 182 4.85 12.27 -2.17
C LEU A 182 5.50 13.66 -2.15
N VAL A 183 5.92 14.15 -0.98
CA VAL A 183 6.69 15.41 -0.87
C VAL A 183 8.01 15.29 -1.61
N SER A 184 8.76 14.19 -1.43
CA SER A 184 10.02 13.94 -2.16
C SER A 184 9.81 13.90 -3.68
N TYR A 185 8.72 13.30 -4.15
CA TYR A 185 8.37 13.27 -5.58
C TYR A 185 8.01 14.67 -6.11
N VAL A 186 7.27 15.47 -5.34
CA VAL A 186 6.95 16.86 -5.71
C VAL A 186 8.20 17.74 -5.73
N GLU A 187 9.17 17.52 -4.85
CA GLU A 187 10.47 18.20 -4.88
C GLU A 187 11.31 17.79 -6.09
N GLU A 188 11.30 16.50 -6.45
CA GLU A 188 11.93 16.01 -7.68
C GLU A 188 11.31 16.63 -8.94
N CYS A 189 9.98 16.65 -9.06
CA CYS A 189 9.30 17.30 -10.18
C CYS A 189 9.63 18.79 -10.26
N LYS A 190 9.74 19.50 -9.13
CA LYS A 190 10.18 20.92 -9.11
C LYS A 190 11.61 21.08 -9.61
N ARG A 191 12.52 20.16 -9.26
CA ARG A 191 13.90 20.14 -9.77
C ARG A 191 13.92 19.97 -11.29
N VAL A 192 13.25 18.95 -11.81
CA VAL A 192 13.17 18.67 -13.26
C VAL A 192 12.54 19.85 -14.01
N ILE A 193 11.44 20.43 -13.52
CA ILE A 193 10.81 21.62 -14.13
C ILE A 193 11.76 22.83 -14.14
N LYS A 194 12.63 22.99 -13.13
CA LYS A 194 13.64 24.04 -13.12
C LYS A 194 14.71 23.78 -14.18
N GLU A 195 15.27 22.57 -14.22
CA GLU A 195 16.27 22.19 -15.23
C GLU A 195 15.76 22.35 -16.67
N GLU A 196 14.52 21.95 -16.95
CA GLU A 196 13.91 22.13 -18.27
C GLU A 196 13.69 23.61 -18.63
N ARG A 197 13.34 24.47 -17.66
CA ARG A 197 13.28 25.93 -17.87
C ARG A 197 14.65 26.53 -18.16
N ASP A 198 15.68 26.09 -17.44
CA ASP A 198 17.06 26.54 -17.63
C ASP A 198 17.58 26.10 -19.02
N ARG A 199 17.35 24.82 -19.41
CA ARG A 199 17.63 24.29 -20.76
C ARG A 199 16.89 25.06 -21.86
N ASN A 200 15.60 25.33 -21.69
CA ASN A 200 14.81 26.08 -22.67
C ASN A 200 15.33 27.53 -22.80
N GLY A 201 15.71 28.17 -21.69
CA GLY A 201 16.35 29.49 -21.71
C GLY A 201 17.72 29.52 -22.41
N GLU A 202 18.49 28.41 -22.38
CA GLU A 202 19.69 28.27 -23.22
C GLU A 202 19.36 28.09 -24.71
N LEU A 203 18.32 27.31 -25.03
CA LEU A 203 17.87 27.11 -26.40
C LEU A 203 17.35 28.42 -27.01
N GLU A 204 16.55 29.20 -26.28
CA GLU A 204 16.11 30.54 -26.71
C GLU A 204 17.31 31.48 -26.98
N LYS A 205 18.35 31.45 -26.15
CA LYS A 205 19.61 32.20 -26.40
C LYS A 205 20.34 31.71 -27.64
N LYS A 206 20.35 30.39 -27.91
CA LYS A 206 20.94 29.82 -29.13
C LYS A 206 20.15 30.22 -30.37
N VAL A 207 18.81 30.15 -30.32
CA VAL A 207 17.91 30.59 -31.40
C VAL A 207 18.16 32.06 -31.74
N LYS A 208 18.17 32.97 -30.76
CA LYS A 208 18.49 34.39 -30.99
C LYS A 208 19.85 34.59 -31.66
N LYS A 209 20.90 33.89 -31.21
CA LYS A 209 22.22 33.92 -31.86
C LYS A 209 22.21 33.39 -33.30
N PHE A 210 21.36 32.41 -33.61
CA PHE A 210 21.20 31.93 -34.98
C PHE A 210 20.38 32.91 -35.84
N GLU A 211 19.33 33.52 -35.30
CA GLU A 211 18.58 34.60 -35.98
C GLU A 211 19.47 35.82 -36.28
N GLU A 212 20.34 36.22 -35.35
CA GLU A 212 21.35 37.27 -35.55
C GLU A 212 22.34 36.91 -36.67
N LYS A 213 22.82 35.66 -36.70
CA LYS A 213 23.69 35.16 -37.78
C LYS A 213 22.96 35.11 -39.12
N VAL A 214 21.72 34.62 -39.15
CA VAL A 214 20.90 34.58 -40.37
C VAL A 214 20.69 36.00 -40.91
N LYS A 215 20.33 36.97 -40.06
CA LYS A 215 20.26 38.39 -40.46
C LYS A 215 21.58 38.92 -41.03
N HIS A 216 22.72 38.47 -40.52
CA HIS A 216 24.03 38.87 -41.05
C HIS A 216 24.31 38.27 -42.45
N TYR A 217 23.76 37.09 -42.77
CA TYR A 217 23.81 36.50 -44.12
C TYR A 217 22.67 36.96 -45.05
N GLU A 218 21.54 37.44 -44.50
CA GLU A 218 20.40 37.98 -45.26
C GLU A 218 20.58 39.45 -45.66
N ILE A 219 21.46 40.20 -44.97
CA ILE A 219 21.96 41.47 -45.49
C ILE A 219 22.79 41.15 -46.74
N PRO A 220 22.39 41.57 -47.94
CA PRO A 220 23.22 41.38 -49.12
C PRO A 220 24.50 42.18 -48.91
N ASP A 221 25.65 41.53 -49.12
CA ASP A 221 26.96 42.14 -49.04
C ASP A 221 27.10 43.19 -50.15
N LYS A 222 26.65 44.42 -49.86
CA LYS A 222 26.52 45.52 -50.83
C LYS A 222 27.85 46.01 -51.38
N GLU A 223 28.99 45.51 -50.88
CA GLU A 223 30.33 45.90 -51.31
C GLU A 223 31.12 44.75 -51.97
N HIS A 224 30.61 43.51 -51.99
CA HIS A 224 31.27 42.38 -52.67
C HIS A 224 30.45 41.83 -53.85
N SER A 225 30.55 42.55 -54.95
CA SER A 225 29.95 42.21 -56.25
C SER A 225 30.60 40.98 -56.93
N THR A 226 30.27 39.77 -56.47
CA THR A 226 30.47 38.52 -57.24
C THR A 226 29.26 37.59 -57.13
N ALA A 227 28.12 38.03 -57.67
CA ALA A 227 26.97 37.15 -57.88
C ALA A 227 27.28 36.14 -59.00
N ILE A 228 27.68 34.92 -58.62
CA ILE A 228 27.87 33.80 -59.56
C ILE A 228 26.51 33.45 -60.18
N PRO A 229 26.35 33.43 -61.52
CA PRO A 229 25.06 33.16 -62.13
C PRO A 229 24.59 31.72 -61.87
N LEU A 230 23.43 31.57 -61.22
CA LEU A 230 22.78 30.28 -60.91
C LEU A 230 22.52 29.38 -62.15
N VAL A 231 22.61 29.95 -63.36
CA VAL A 231 22.49 29.23 -64.64
C VAL A 231 23.66 28.26 -64.88
N GLU A 232 24.90 28.61 -64.49
CA GLU A 232 26.07 27.75 -64.71
C GLU A 232 26.04 26.49 -63.84
N VAL A 233 25.51 26.62 -62.61
CA VAL A 233 25.33 25.48 -61.68
C VAL A 233 24.35 24.46 -62.26
N CYS A 234 23.25 24.91 -62.89
CA CYS A 234 22.28 24.01 -63.52
C CYS A 234 22.87 23.28 -64.75
N MET A 235 23.64 23.98 -65.58
CA MET A 235 24.32 23.39 -66.75
C MET A 235 25.36 22.34 -66.34
N SER A 236 26.13 22.61 -65.29
CA SER A 236 27.13 21.67 -64.77
C SER A 236 26.52 20.39 -64.15
N CYS A 237 25.33 20.48 -63.55
CA CYS A 237 24.58 19.30 -63.11
C CYS A 237 24.12 18.45 -64.30
N SER A 238 23.62 19.07 -65.38
CA SER A 238 23.19 18.35 -66.58
C SER A 238 24.36 17.64 -67.27
N SER A 239 25.51 18.31 -67.44
CA SER A 239 26.69 17.68 -68.04
C SER A 239 27.24 16.54 -67.17
N ARG A 240 27.28 16.70 -65.84
CA ARG A 240 27.70 15.65 -64.91
C ARG A 240 26.78 14.42 -64.94
N GLN A 241 25.47 14.63 -65.12
CA GLN A 241 24.51 13.54 -65.27
C GLN A 241 24.69 12.77 -66.60
N ILE A 242 25.02 13.46 -67.69
CA ILE A 242 25.35 12.83 -68.98
C ILE A 242 26.61 11.96 -68.86
N VAL A 243 27.68 12.49 -68.23
CA VAL A 243 28.93 11.73 -68.01
C VAL A 243 28.70 10.50 -67.11
N LEU A 244 27.88 10.61 -66.06
CA LEU A 244 27.51 9.48 -65.21
C LEU A 244 26.76 8.37 -65.98
N ASN A 245 25.86 8.74 -66.90
CA ASN A 245 25.16 7.78 -67.73
C ASN A 245 26.10 7.10 -68.74
N GLN A 246 26.98 7.87 -69.40
CA GLN A 246 27.99 7.31 -70.31
C GLN A 246 28.93 6.31 -69.60
N ALA A 247 29.37 6.62 -68.37
CA ALA A 247 30.20 5.71 -67.57
C ALA A 247 29.46 4.42 -67.19
N ARG A 248 28.14 4.49 -66.90
CA ARG A 248 27.29 3.31 -66.65
C ARG A 248 27.17 2.44 -67.90
N ASP A 249 26.93 3.04 -69.07
CA ASP A 249 26.81 2.30 -70.33
C ASP A 249 28.12 1.62 -70.73
N GLN A 250 29.27 2.27 -70.52
CA GLN A 250 30.59 1.68 -70.74
C GLN A 250 30.83 0.48 -69.81
N ASN A 251 30.52 0.61 -68.51
CA ASN A 251 30.67 -0.47 -67.54
C ASN A 251 29.77 -1.66 -67.89
N LEU A 252 28.53 -1.41 -68.33
CA LEU A 252 27.59 -2.45 -68.76
C LEU A 252 28.03 -3.16 -70.06
N ARG A 253 28.74 -2.47 -70.96
CA ARG A 253 29.43 -3.12 -72.11
C ARG A 253 30.58 -4.00 -71.64
N LEU A 254 31.48 -3.47 -70.80
CA LEU A 254 32.61 -4.23 -70.27
C LEU A 254 32.18 -5.49 -69.49
N GLN A 255 31.05 -5.45 -68.79
CA GLN A 255 30.48 -6.65 -68.15
C GLN A 255 30.03 -7.71 -69.17
N LYS A 256 29.45 -7.30 -70.31
CA LYS A 256 29.09 -8.23 -71.40
C LYS A 256 30.33 -8.80 -72.08
N ASP A 257 31.35 -7.99 -72.33
CA ASP A 257 32.62 -8.43 -72.92
C ASP A 257 33.36 -9.39 -71.99
N MET A 258 33.38 -9.11 -70.67
CA MET A 258 33.91 -10.02 -69.65
C MET A 258 33.13 -11.34 -69.62
N GLN A 259 31.80 -11.33 -69.78
CA GLN A 259 31.02 -12.57 -69.83
C GLN A 259 31.31 -13.36 -71.11
N ALA A 260 31.42 -12.70 -72.27
CA ALA A 260 31.84 -13.36 -73.51
C ALA A 260 33.25 -13.98 -73.39
N LEU A 261 34.19 -13.28 -72.74
CA LEU A 261 35.51 -13.81 -72.42
C LEU A 261 35.45 -15.05 -71.50
N LYS A 262 34.60 -15.04 -70.46
CA LYS A 262 34.37 -16.22 -69.61
C LYS A 262 33.81 -17.39 -70.41
N ASP A 263 32.85 -17.15 -71.29
CA ASP A 263 32.24 -18.19 -72.13
C ASP A 263 33.25 -18.77 -73.14
N VAL A 264 34.10 -17.93 -73.75
CA VAL A 264 35.20 -18.37 -74.63
C VAL A 264 36.23 -19.17 -73.84
N LEU A 265 36.64 -18.71 -72.66
CA LEU A 265 37.62 -19.39 -71.80
C LEU A 265 37.07 -20.72 -71.28
N TYR A 266 35.77 -20.80 -70.96
CA TYR A 266 35.08 -22.05 -70.66
C TYR A 266 35.08 -23.01 -71.85
N ARG A 267 34.72 -22.55 -73.05
CA ARG A 267 34.78 -23.36 -74.29
C ARG A 267 36.19 -23.87 -74.59
N LEU A 268 37.20 -23.02 -74.42
CA LEU A 268 38.62 -23.38 -74.58
C LEU A 268 39.05 -24.40 -73.53
N ASN A 269 38.66 -24.25 -72.26
CA ASN A 269 38.93 -25.24 -71.22
C ASN A 269 38.26 -26.58 -71.52
N VAL A 270 37.00 -26.60 -72.00
CA VAL A 270 36.33 -27.84 -72.43
C VAL A 270 37.05 -28.47 -73.64
N GLN A 271 37.56 -27.67 -74.59
CA GLN A 271 38.39 -28.17 -75.68
C GLN A 271 39.73 -28.72 -75.18
N LEU A 272 40.42 -28.01 -74.29
CA LEU A 272 41.66 -28.46 -73.64
C LEU A 272 41.47 -29.77 -72.89
N SER A 273 40.40 -29.91 -72.09
CA SER A 273 40.07 -31.18 -71.45
C SER A 273 39.83 -32.29 -72.47
N ARG A 274 39.11 -32.04 -73.57
CA ARG A 274 38.94 -33.02 -74.66
C ARG A 274 40.25 -33.36 -75.38
N TYR A 275 41.18 -32.41 -75.52
CA TYR A 275 42.50 -32.65 -76.09
C TYR A 275 43.39 -33.45 -75.14
N GLN A 276 43.38 -33.15 -73.84
CA GLN A 276 44.06 -33.93 -72.80
C GLN A 276 43.50 -35.35 -72.72
N GLU A 277 42.18 -35.52 -72.83
CA GLU A 277 41.52 -36.83 -72.90
C GLU A 277 42.01 -37.62 -74.13
N ARG A 278 42.07 -36.98 -75.31
CA ARG A 278 42.64 -37.60 -76.51
C ARG A 278 44.13 -37.93 -76.37
N LEU A 279 44.92 -37.09 -75.72
CA LEU A 279 46.34 -37.38 -75.48
C LEU A 279 46.52 -38.58 -74.54
N ARG A 280 45.67 -38.71 -73.50
CA ARG A 280 45.61 -39.92 -72.66
C ARG A 280 45.13 -41.15 -73.46
N SER A 281 44.17 -41.01 -74.37
CA SER A 281 43.65 -42.13 -75.16
C SER A 281 44.53 -42.54 -76.35
N VAL A 282 45.44 -41.66 -76.81
CA VAL A 282 46.39 -41.92 -77.90
C VAL A 282 47.74 -42.45 -77.39
N ASN A 283 48.06 -42.30 -76.09
CA ASN A 283 49.20 -42.94 -75.43
C ASN A 283 48.82 -44.11 -74.48
N PRO A 284 48.21 -45.22 -74.95
CA PRO A 284 48.08 -46.46 -74.16
C PRO A 284 49.24 -47.45 -74.36
N LEU A 285 50.30 -47.08 -75.11
CA LEU A 285 51.50 -47.91 -75.32
C LEU A 285 52.76 -47.04 -75.41
N ASN A 286 53.37 -46.76 -74.26
CA ASN A 286 54.82 -46.70 -74.08
C ASN A 286 55.09 -46.69 -72.57
N ALA A 287 55.54 -47.83 -72.05
CA ALA A 287 56.08 -47.95 -70.72
C ALA A 287 57.53 -47.43 -70.68
N ASP A 288 58.02 -47.22 -69.45
CA ASP A 288 59.41 -46.99 -69.07
C ASP A 288 60.10 -45.68 -69.50
N GLY A 289 60.72 -45.04 -68.51
CA GLY A 289 61.94 -44.24 -68.74
C GLY A 289 61.82 -42.73 -68.85
N ASN A 290 61.77 -42.08 -67.68
CA ASN A 290 62.42 -40.78 -67.37
C ASN A 290 61.89 -39.44 -67.96
N ILE A 291 61.85 -38.44 -67.07
CA ILE A 291 62.04 -36.99 -67.32
C ILE A 291 60.93 -36.32 -68.16
N PHE A 292 59.96 -35.57 -67.59
CA PHE A 292 60.17 -34.28 -66.92
C PHE A 292 58.95 -33.91 -66.02
N LYS A 293 59.13 -33.77 -64.71
CA LYS A 293 58.14 -33.18 -63.78
C LYS A 293 58.81 -32.10 -62.91
N PRO A 294 58.43 -30.82 -63.03
CA PRO A 294 58.94 -29.79 -62.13
C PRO A 294 58.30 -29.85 -60.73
N SER A 295 59.10 -30.27 -59.74
CA SER A 295 59.13 -29.70 -58.39
C SER A 295 57.88 -29.78 -57.48
N GLU A 296 57.56 -30.99 -57.01
CA GLU A 296 56.90 -31.20 -55.70
C GLU A 296 57.89 -30.84 -54.56
N LYS A 297 58.06 -29.55 -54.24
CA LYS A 297 59.01 -29.07 -53.21
C LYS A 297 58.46 -28.11 -52.14
N TYR A 298 57.15 -27.84 -52.11
CA TYR A 298 56.59 -26.88 -51.15
C TYR A 298 55.74 -27.46 -50.01
N ASP A 299 55.25 -28.70 -50.12
CA ASP A 299 54.43 -29.31 -49.05
C ASP A 299 55.26 -29.98 -47.92
N GLY A 300 56.57 -30.14 -48.13
CA GLY A 300 57.49 -30.72 -47.13
C GLY A 300 57.99 -29.75 -46.06
N LEU A 301 57.76 -28.44 -46.21
CA LEU A 301 58.30 -27.40 -45.31
C LEU A 301 57.39 -27.11 -44.10
N ASP A 302 56.07 -27.18 -44.28
CA ASP A 302 55.10 -26.86 -43.22
C ASP A 302 55.00 -27.97 -42.14
N SER A 303 55.26 -29.22 -42.54
CA SER A 303 55.36 -30.36 -41.62
C SER A 303 56.67 -30.38 -40.81
N LEU A 304 57.71 -29.66 -41.22
CA LEU A 304 58.98 -29.57 -40.47
C LEU A 304 58.93 -28.49 -39.38
N ILE A 305 58.28 -27.36 -39.65
CA ILE A 305 58.20 -26.22 -38.71
C ILE A 305 57.34 -26.57 -37.48
N THR A 306 56.29 -27.36 -37.68
CA THR A 306 55.37 -27.78 -36.59
C THR A 306 55.98 -28.86 -35.67
N ALA A 307 57.03 -29.56 -36.09
CA ALA A 307 57.63 -30.68 -35.37
C ALA A 307 58.84 -30.30 -34.48
N SER A 308 59.32 -29.05 -34.51
CA SER A 308 60.59 -28.66 -33.87
C SER A 308 60.49 -27.59 -32.76
N LEU A 309 59.28 -27.22 -32.32
CA LEU A 309 59.07 -26.25 -31.22
C LEU A 309 58.26 -26.80 -30.03
N GLY A 310 58.08 -28.12 -29.96
CA GLY A 310 57.47 -28.81 -28.81
C GLY A 310 58.50 -29.47 -27.90
N GLN A 311 58.41 -29.19 -26.59
CA GLN A 311 59.04 -29.91 -25.47
C GLN A 311 60.58 -29.92 -25.36
N ARG A 312 61.12 -29.01 -24.52
CA ARG A 312 61.96 -29.40 -23.37
C ARG A 312 61.75 -28.45 -22.19
N HIS A 313 61.30 -29.00 -21.06
CA HIS A 313 61.65 -28.52 -19.72
C HIS A 313 61.78 -29.77 -18.84
N GLU A 314 62.94 -29.90 -18.16
CA GLU A 314 63.29 -30.71 -16.97
C GLU A 314 62.53 -32.04 -16.73
N THR A 315 63.20 -33.18 -16.54
CA THR A 315 64.17 -33.44 -15.46
C THR A 315 65.11 -34.61 -15.78
N HIS A 316 66.35 -34.58 -15.28
CA HIS A 316 67.19 -35.78 -15.15
C HIS A 316 68.10 -35.66 -13.92
N GLU A 317 67.88 -36.52 -12.92
CA GLU A 317 68.93 -37.00 -12.02
C GLU A 317 69.41 -38.39 -12.51
N ASP A 318 70.56 -38.84 -11.97
CA ASP A 318 71.17 -40.18 -12.02
C ASP A 318 71.30 -40.87 -13.41
N GLY A 319 72.47 -41.31 -13.89
CA GLY A 319 73.60 -41.93 -13.22
C GLY A 319 73.95 -43.25 -13.95
N HIS A 320 75.24 -43.51 -14.23
CA HIS A 320 75.77 -44.73 -14.91
C HIS A 320 75.34 -44.91 -16.41
N THR A 321 76.05 -45.59 -17.33
CA THR A 321 77.18 -46.57 -17.29
C THR A 321 78.19 -46.42 -18.46
N LYS A 322 79.42 -46.85 -18.18
CA LYS A 322 80.46 -47.50 -19.02
C LYS A 322 80.15 -48.07 -20.44
N ASN A 323 81.21 -48.03 -21.27
CA ASN A 323 81.71 -49.00 -22.28
C ASN A 323 81.14 -49.02 -23.74
N MET A 324 82.04 -48.71 -24.71
CA MET A 324 82.51 -49.51 -25.89
C MET A 324 81.49 -50.21 -26.85
N PRO A 325 81.82 -50.47 -28.15
CA PRO A 325 83.15 -50.80 -28.68
C PRO A 325 83.59 -50.28 -30.07
N GLU A 326 84.87 -50.55 -30.36
CA GLU A 326 85.51 -50.93 -31.65
C GLU A 326 85.35 -50.07 -32.93
N ASP A 327 86.46 -49.39 -33.26
CA ASP A 327 86.88 -49.08 -34.62
C ASP A 327 87.84 -50.17 -35.13
N GLY A 328 87.83 -50.48 -36.42
CA GLY A 328 88.62 -51.58 -36.98
C GLY A 328 89.19 -51.35 -38.38
N THR A 329 90.51 -51.09 -38.44
CA THR A 329 91.42 -51.30 -39.60
C THR A 329 91.14 -50.48 -40.88
N THR A 330 92.10 -49.98 -41.67
CA THR A 330 93.59 -50.04 -41.74
C THR A 330 94.03 -48.81 -42.60
N GLN A 331 95.27 -48.30 -42.60
CA GLN A 331 96.53 -48.94 -42.99
C GLN A 331 97.77 -48.21 -42.41
N SER A 332 98.89 -48.93 -42.39
CA SER A 332 100.21 -48.49 -41.91
C SER A 332 100.88 -47.46 -42.83
N GLU A 333 101.51 -46.43 -42.27
CA GLU A 333 102.84 -46.03 -42.75
C GLU A 333 103.79 -45.55 -41.64
N ARG A 334 105.09 -45.74 -41.93
CA ARG A 334 106.25 -45.65 -41.04
C ARG A 334 106.32 -44.37 -40.21
N LEU A 335 106.66 -44.54 -38.92
CA LEU A 335 107.15 -43.46 -38.07
C LEU A 335 108.56 -43.02 -38.53
N VAL A 336 108.60 -42.17 -39.55
CA VAL A 336 109.80 -41.42 -39.91
C VAL A 336 109.89 -40.22 -38.98
N ASP A 337 111.00 -40.08 -38.27
CA ASP A 337 111.26 -38.94 -37.40
C ASP A 337 111.52 -37.68 -38.25
N LEU A 338 110.44 -36.96 -38.56
CA LEU A 338 110.43 -35.78 -39.43
C LEU A 338 110.83 -34.48 -38.70
N SER A 339 111.25 -34.56 -37.42
CA SER A 339 111.59 -33.40 -36.58
C SER A 339 112.76 -32.54 -37.11
N GLY A 340 113.44 -32.95 -38.18
CA GLY A 340 114.55 -32.21 -38.82
C GLY A 340 114.36 -31.85 -40.29
N LEU A 341 113.22 -32.16 -40.94
CA LEU A 341 113.02 -31.95 -42.39
C LEU A 341 111.85 -31.01 -42.74
N LEU A 342 110.98 -30.69 -41.79
CA LEU A 342 109.98 -29.63 -41.96
C LEU A 342 110.66 -28.27 -41.77
N SER A 343 111.03 -27.60 -42.86
CA SER A 343 111.59 -26.25 -42.77
C SER A 343 110.54 -25.28 -42.18
N ALA A 344 110.99 -24.30 -41.39
CA ALA A 344 110.10 -23.30 -40.80
C ALA A 344 109.25 -22.56 -41.85
N GLN A 345 109.73 -22.50 -43.10
CA GLN A 345 109.04 -21.92 -44.26
C GLN A 345 107.73 -22.64 -44.63
N ALA A 346 107.62 -23.95 -44.35
CA ALA A 346 106.43 -24.75 -44.66
C ALA A 346 105.43 -24.84 -43.50
N LEU A 347 105.91 -24.69 -42.26
CA LEU A 347 105.07 -24.71 -41.06
C LEU A 347 104.46 -23.34 -40.72
N ALA A 348 105.16 -22.23 -40.99
CA ALA A 348 104.66 -20.89 -40.67
C ALA A 348 103.29 -20.59 -41.33
N PRO A 349 103.05 -20.84 -42.64
CA PRO A 349 101.73 -20.62 -43.24
C PRO A 349 100.61 -21.48 -42.64
N LEU A 350 100.96 -22.66 -42.10
CA LEU A 350 100.00 -23.54 -41.43
C LEU A 350 99.64 -23.00 -40.04
N PHE A 351 100.61 -22.43 -39.32
CA PHE A 351 100.36 -21.74 -38.04
C PHE A 351 99.58 -20.45 -38.26
N ASP A 352 99.89 -19.66 -39.29
CA ASP A 352 99.13 -18.47 -39.67
C ASP A 352 97.67 -18.85 -39.98
N ALA A 353 97.43 -19.87 -40.82
CA ALA A 353 96.08 -20.36 -41.12
C ALA A 353 95.35 -20.93 -39.88
N TYR A 354 96.07 -21.57 -38.94
CA TYR A 354 95.48 -21.99 -37.65
C TYR A 354 95.12 -20.80 -36.77
N GLN A 355 95.92 -19.74 -36.77
CA GLN A 355 95.68 -18.54 -36.00
C GLN A 355 94.55 -17.69 -36.59
N GLU A 356 94.44 -17.62 -37.92
CA GLU A 356 93.26 -17.10 -38.62
C GLU A 356 92.01 -17.92 -38.29
N ASN A 357 92.08 -19.26 -38.31
CA ASN A 357 90.94 -20.13 -37.96
C ASN A 357 90.49 -19.97 -36.49
N LEU A 358 91.44 -19.72 -35.57
CA LEU A 358 91.13 -19.37 -34.18
C LEU A 358 90.45 -18.00 -34.08
N GLN A 359 90.97 -16.98 -34.77
CA GLN A 359 90.36 -15.65 -34.82
C GLN A 359 88.94 -15.68 -35.44
N GLU A 360 88.72 -16.45 -36.50
CA GLU A 360 87.39 -16.67 -37.09
C GLU A 360 86.42 -17.31 -36.09
N LYS A 361 86.88 -18.30 -35.31
CA LYS A 361 86.07 -18.94 -34.25
C LYS A 361 85.77 -17.97 -33.11
N ASP A 362 86.74 -17.18 -32.67
CA ASP A 362 86.54 -16.16 -31.63
C ASP A 362 85.55 -15.08 -32.10
N ASN A 363 85.67 -14.61 -33.35
CA ASN A 363 84.72 -13.70 -33.96
C ASN A 363 83.30 -14.31 -34.06
N LEU A 364 83.19 -15.59 -34.43
CA LEU A 364 81.92 -16.31 -34.50
C LEU A 364 81.29 -16.50 -33.11
N ILE A 365 82.09 -16.74 -32.08
CA ILE A 365 81.64 -16.79 -30.68
C ILE A 365 81.08 -15.42 -30.28
N LEU A 366 81.80 -14.32 -30.53
CA LEU A 366 81.34 -12.96 -30.24
C LEU A 366 80.03 -12.60 -30.95
N ASP A 367 79.86 -13.00 -32.22
CA ASP A 367 78.62 -12.80 -32.95
C ASP A 367 77.46 -13.65 -32.39
N TYR A 368 77.71 -14.88 -31.96
CA TYR A 368 76.70 -15.70 -31.28
C TYR A 368 76.33 -15.15 -29.88
N GLU A 369 77.29 -14.67 -29.09
CA GLU A 369 77.04 -14.01 -27.82
C GLU A 369 76.16 -12.77 -28.00
N LYS A 370 76.46 -11.94 -29.00
CA LYS A 370 75.67 -10.77 -29.37
C LYS A 370 74.27 -11.12 -29.85
N GLN A 371 74.12 -12.19 -30.65
CA GLN A 371 72.80 -12.69 -31.04
C GLN A 371 72.02 -13.23 -29.84
N PHE A 372 72.69 -13.94 -28.92
CA PHE A 372 72.09 -14.45 -27.68
C PHE A 372 71.62 -13.31 -26.77
N GLU A 373 72.40 -12.23 -26.63
CA GLU A 373 71.95 -11.02 -25.93
C GLU A 373 70.69 -10.41 -26.55
N ILE A 374 70.62 -10.31 -27.89
CA ILE A 374 69.46 -9.75 -28.60
C ILE A 374 68.23 -10.64 -28.39
N ILE A 375 68.38 -11.97 -28.46
CA ILE A 375 67.31 -12.93 -28.19
C ILE A 375 66.86 -12.84 -26.73
N ASN A 376 67.78 -12.72 -25.78
CA ASN A 376 67.47 -12.58 -24.35
C ASN A 376 66.74 -11.26 -24.05
N LYS A 377 67.14 -10.14 -24.68
CA LYS A 377 66.44 -8.84 -24.62
C LYS A 377 65.00 -8.95 -25.17
N LYS A 378 64.80 -9.60 -26.33
CA LYS A 378 63.46 -9.85 -26.91
C LYS A 378 62.62 -10.78 -26.04
N SER A 379 63.21 -11.83 -25.48
CA SER A 379 62.53 -12.77 -24.57
C SER A 379 61.99 -12.05 -23.33
N LYS A 380 62.80 -11.18 -22.71
CA LYS A 380 62.35 -10.34 -21.58
C LYS A 380 61.19 -9.40 -21.97
N GLN A 381 61.26 -8.74 -23.12
CA GLN A 381 60.17 -7.91 -23.64
C GLN A 381 58.87 -8.71 -23.82
N ILE A 382 58.95 -9.91 -24.40
CA ILE A 382 57.79 -10.80 -24.57
C ILE A 382 57.21 -11.23 -23.21
N VAL A 383 58.04 -11.49 -22.20
CA VAL A 383 57.58 -11.81 -20.84
C VAL A 383 56.89 -10.61 -20.18
N GLU A 384 57.42 -9.40 -20.35
CA GLU A 384 56.82 -8.15 -19.85
C GLU A 384 55.49 -7.86 -20.54
N GLU A 385 55.42 -7.98 -21.87
CA GLU A 385 54.17 -7.83 -22.65
C GLU A 385 53.11 -8.86 -22.25
N ASN A 386 53.49 -10.14 -22.11
CA ASN A 386 52.58 -11.20 -21.65
C ASN A 386 52.06 -10.91 -20.24
N LYS A 387 52.89 -10.40 -19.33
CA LYS A 387 52.46 -10.00 -17.99
C LYS A 387 51.42 -8.87 -18.05
N LEU A 388 51.67 -7.83 -18.83
CA LEU A 388 50.73 -6.72 -19.03
C LEU A 388 49.41 -7.18 -19.69
N LEU A 389 49.47 -8.13 -20.63
CA LEU A 389 48.29 -8.73 -21.24
C LEU A 389 47.48 -9.55 -20.22
N VAL A 390 48.12 -10.34 -19.36
CA VAL A 390 47.44 -11.07 -18.27
C VAL A 390 46.79 -10.11 -17.27
N GLU A 391 47.49 -9.05 -16.85
CA GLU A 391 46.91 -8.01 -15.98
C GLU A 391 45.68 -7.34 -16.63
N LYS A 392 45.75 -7.07 -17.93
CA LYS A 392 44.62 -6.52 -18.70
C LYS A 392 43.46 -7.51 -18.83
N VAL A 393 43.71 -8.79 -19.11
CA VAL A 393 42.66 -9.83 -19.15
C VAL A 393 41.95 -9.91 -17.79
N ASN A 394 42.70 -9.99 -16.68
CA ASN A 394 42.14 -10.02 -15.34
C ASN A 394 41.23 -8.79 -15.08
N SER A 395 41.66 -7.58 -15.47
CA SER A 395 40.84 -6.37 -15.32
C SER A 395 39.51 -6.43 -16.11
N LEU A 396 39.54 -6.99 -17.32
CA LEU A 396 38.36 -7.15 -18.17
C LEU A 396 37.42 -8.24 -17.63
N GLU A 397 37.95 -9.34 -17.09
CA GLU A 397 37.16 -10.37 -16.42
C GLU A 397 36.42 -9.81 -15.20
N GLU A 398 37.08 -8.98 -14.39
CA GLU A 398 36.42 -8.28 -13.30
C GLU A 398 35.35 -7.30 -13.78
N GLU A 399 35.59 -6.53 -14.85
CA GLU A 399 34.59 -5.63 -15.44
C GLU A 399 33.37 -6.39 -15.97
N VAL A 400 33.59 -7.53 -16.62
CA VAL A 400 32.52 -8.44 -17.06
C VAL A 400 31.75 -9.01 -15.86
N ALA A 401 32.44 -9.38 -14.77
CA ALA A 401 31.80 -9.85 -13.54
C ALA A 401 30.94 -8.74 -12.88
N ARG A 402 31.48 -7.52 -12.73
CA ARG A 402 30.77 -6.32 -12.24
C ARG A 402 29.55 -6.01 -13.11
N THR A 403 29.70 -6.04 -14.43
CA THR A 403 28.62 -5.78 -15.39
C THR A 403 27.53 -6.84 -15.31
N ARG A 404 27.88 -8.13 -15.22
CA ARG A 404 26.92 -9.24 -15.02
C ARG A 404 26.15 -9.10 -13.70
N GLN A 405 26.81 -8.65 -12.62
CA GLN A 405 26.15 -8.39 -11.35
C GLN A 405 25.20 -7.18 -11.43
N SER A 406 25.62 -6.09 -12.08
CA SER A 406 24.77 -4.92 -12.34
C SER A 406 23.55 -5.28 -13.19
N TYR A 407 23.72 -6.09 -14.24
CA TYR A 407 22.62 -6.58 -15.07
C TYR A 407 21.61 -7.39 -14.25
N LYS A 408 22.07 -8.34 -13.42
CA LYS A 408 21.19 -9.09 -12.50
C LYS A 408 20.41 -8.16 -11.56
N LYS A 409 21.05 -7.13 -11.02
CA LYS A 409 20.39 -6.12 -10.17
C LYS A 409 19.29 -5.38 -10.93
N VAL A 410 19.58 -4.90 -12.14
CA VAL A 410 18.62 -4.18 -13.00
C VAL A 410 17.44 -5.08 -13.42
N VAL A 411 17.68 -6.39 -13.65
CA VAL A 411 16.59 -7.35 -13.93
C VAL A 411 15.65 -7.48 -12.74
N VAL A 412 16.17 -7.65 -11.51
CA VAL A 412 15.34 -7.74 -10.30
C VAL A 412 14.63 -6.41 -10.00
N GLU A 413 15.30 -5.28 -10.22
CA GLU A 413 14.68 -3.95 -10.13
C GLU A 413 13.55 -3.77 -11.15
N LYS A 414 13.70 -4.30 -12.37
CA LYS A 414 12.62 -4.31 -13.37
C LYS A 414 11.43 -5.19 -12.91
N GLU A 415 11.70 -6.43 -12.50
CA GLU A 415 10.65 -7.37 -12.06
C GLU A 415 9.86 -6.83 -10.87
N THR A 416 10.53 -6.21 -9.90
CA THR A 416 9.88 -5.56 -8.75
C THR A 416 9.05 -4.35 -9.17
N ASN A 417 9.56 -3.48 -10.06
CA ASN A 417 8.79 -2.37 -10.63
C ASN A 417 7.56 -2.84 -11.43
N ASP A 418 7.66 -3.93 -12.20
CA ASP A 418 6.55 -4.50 -12.96
C ASP A 418 5.46 -5.06 -12.01
N VAL A 419 5.85 -5.70 -10.89
CA VAL A 419 4.91 -6.12 -9.83
C VAL A 419 4.26 -4.92 -9.15
N GLU A 420 5.03 -3.89 -8.76
CA GLU A 420 4.48 -2.69 -8.14
C GLU A 420 3.45 -2.01 -9.05
N LYS A 421 3.79 -1.83 -10.33
CA LYS A 421 2.90 -1.30 -11.37
C LYS A 421 1.62 -2.12 -11.50
N ALA A 422 1.70 -3.45 -11.51
CA ALA A 422 0.52 -4.32 -11.54
C ALA A 422 -0.38 -4.10 -10.31
N THR A 423 0.19 -4.00 -9.10
CA THR A 423 -0.63 -3.73 -7.89
C THR A 423 -1.20 -2.31 -7.83
N LEU A 424 -0.61 -1.34 -8.52
CA LEU A 424 -1.15 0.02 -8.64
C LEU A 424 -2.32 0.06 -9.63
N LEU A 425 -2.20 -0.64 -10.78
CA LEU A 425 -3.29 -0.80 -11.74
C LEU A 425 -4.49 -1.51 -11.10
N GLU A 426 -4.26 -2.64 -10.43
CA GLU A 426 -5.33 -3.39 -9.75
C GLU A 426 -5.99 -2.61 -8.59
N ARG A 427 -5.29 -1.63 -7.99
CA ARG A 427 -5.92 -0.68 -7.05
C ARG A 427 -6.75 0.39 -7.77
N ALA A 428 -6.26 0.91 -8.89
CA ALA A 428 -6.97 1.90 -9.69
C ALA A 428 -8.27 1.32 -10.27
N GLU A 429 -8.23 0.11 -10.83
CA GLU A 429 -9.41 -0.60 -11.34
C GLU A 429 -10.47 -0.83 -10.26
N ARG A 430 -10.07 -1.28 -9.05
CA ARG A 430 -11.00 -1.40 -7.91
C ARG A 430 -11.60 -0.05 -7.48
N ALA A 431 -10.85 1.04 -7.58
CA ALA A 431 -11.36 2.38 -7.28
C ALA A 431 -12.34 2.86 -8.36
N GLU A 432 -12.05 2.58 -9.64
CA GLU A 432 -12.93 2.88 -10.76
C GLU A 432 -14.25 2.10 -10.68
N SER A 433 -14.22 0.80 -10.37
CA SER A 433 -15.43 -0.01 -10.18
C SER A 433 -16.30 0.51 -9.04
N LYS A 434 -15.70 0.86 -7.89
CA LYS A 434 -16.45 1.50 -6.79
C LYS A 434 -17.04 2.86 -7.17
N LEU A 435 -16.34 3.63 -8.01
CA LEU A 435 -16.84 4.89 -8.50
C LEU A 435 -18.04 4.68 -9.44
N LYS A 436 -18.00 3.66 -10.31
CA LYS A 436 -19.13 3.24 -11.16
C LYS A 436 -20.33 2.80 -10.33
N GLU A 437 -20.14 1.91 -9.34
CA GLU A 437 -21.19 1.50 -8.40
C GLU A 437 -21.86 2.71 -7.72
N VAL A 438 -21.05 3.70 -7.28
CA VAL A 438 -21.56 4.93 -6.69
C VAL A 438 -22.34 5.78 -7.70
N TYR A 439 -21.88 5.91 -8.95
CA TYR A 439 -22.62 6.61 -10.00
C TYR A 439 -23.95 5.91 -10.33
N GLU A 440 -23.96 4.59 -10.49
CA GLU A 440 -25.19 3.79 -10.72
C GLU A 440 -26.19 3.96 -9.57
N LEU A 441 -25.73 4.00 -8.31
CA LEU A 441 -26.57 4.30 -7.15
C LEU A 441 -27.14 5.73 -7.18
N TYR A 442 -26.35 6.73 -7.61
CA TYR A 442 -26.84 8.10 -7.78
C TYR A 442 -27.86 8.22 -8.91
N GLU A 443 -27.63 7.57 -10.06
CA GLU A 443 -28.57 7.51 -11.18
C GLU A 443 -29.87 6.82 -10.78
N GLY A 444 -29.79 5.67 -10.10
CA GLY A 444 -30.94 4.96 -9.56
C GLY A 444 -31.74 5.81 -8.56
N LYS A 445 -31.06 6.59 -7.70
CA LYS A 445 -31.71 7.52 -6.77
C LYS A 445 -32.36 8.70 -7.47
N MET A 446 -31.75 9.25 -8.53
CA MET A 446 -32.38 10.29 -9.36
C MET A 446 -33.62 9.73 -10.06
N ALA A 447 -33.54 8.54 -10.66
CA ALA A 447 -34.66 7.88 -11.32
C ALA A 447 -35.80 7.49 -10.36
N ALA A 448 -35.51 7.22 -9.07
CA ALA A 448 -36.53 7.11 -8.03
C ALA A 448 -37.18 8.48 -7.75
N MET A 449 -36.38 9.51 -7.49
CA MET A 449 -36.87 10.88 -7.21
C MET A 449 -37.74 11.44 -8.35
N PHE A 450 -37.41 11.17 -9.62
CA PHE A 450 -38.25 11.55 -10.75
C PHE A 450 -39.61 10.84 -10.74
N ARG A 451 -39.65 9.53 -10.45
CA ARG A 451 -40.92 8.77 -10.32
C ARG A 451 -41.76 9.24 -9.14
N ASP A 452 -41.14 9.59 -8.03
CA ASP A 452 -41.82 10.19 -6.87
C ASP A 452 -42.38 11.57 -7.22
N TYR A 453 -41.57 12.43 -7.86
CA TYR A 453 -42.01 13.75 -8.34
C TYR A 453 -43.18 13.66 -9.30
N GLU A 454 -43.13 12.78 -10.31
CA GLU A 454 -44.25 12.56 -11.22
C GLU A 454 -45.50 12.05 -10.50
N THR A 455 -45.35 11.22 -9.47
CA THR A 455 -46.47 10.66 -8.71
C THR A 455 -47.12 11.74 -7.84
N VAL A 456 -46.35 12.51 -7.09
CA VAL A 456 -46.83 13.69 -6.35
C VAL A 456 -47.46 14.72 -7.30
N HIS A 457 -46.91 14.91 -8.49
CA HIS A 457 -47.48 15.79 -9.52
C HIS A 457 -48.83 15.27 -10.02
N ARG A 458 -48.96 13.97 -10.34
CA ARG A 458 -50.23 13.33 -10.72
C ARG A 458 -51.27 13.43 -9.61
N GLU A 459 -50.89 13.19 -8.36
CA GLU A 459 -51.75 13.33 -7.18
C GLU A 459 -52.20 14.78 -6.95
N TYR A 460 -51.28 15.74 -7.04
CA TYR A 460 -51.59 17.17 -6.94
C TYR A 460 -52.64 17.60 -7.97
N PHE A 461 -52.49 17.20 -9.24
CA PHE A 461 -53.49 17.52 -10.27
C PHE A 461 -54.83 16.80 -10.04
N SER A 462 -54.81 15.56 -9.54
CA SER A 462 -56.02 14.82 -9.14
C SER A 462 -56.77 15.53 -8.00
N VAL A 463 -56.07 15.88 -6.92
CA VAL A 463 -56.62 16.61 -5.76
C VAL A 463 -57.09 18.00 -6.17
N LYS A 464 -56.35 18.73 -7.01
CA LYS A 464 -56.78 20.05 -7.54
C LYS A 464 -58.09 19.93 -8.32
N THR A 465 -58.20 18.95 -9.22
CA THR A 465 -59.41 18.70 -10.01
C THR A 465 -60.58 18.30 -9.11
N ALA A 466 -60.35 17.45 -8.09
CA ALA A 466 -61.36 17.08 -7.12
C ALA A 466 -61.79 18.25 -6.22
N LEU A 467 -60.86 19.16 -5.88
CA LEU A 467 -61.13 20.37 -5.12
C LEU A 467 -61.97 21.35 -5.95
N GLU A 468 -61.61 21.60 -7.21
CA GLU A 468 -62.40 22.42 -8.14
C GLU A 468 -63.82 21.85 -8.34
N ALA A 469 -63.94 20.53 -8.53
CA ALA A 469 -65.23 19.85 -8.63
C ALA A 469 -66.06 19.90 -7.32
N SER A 470 -65.40 19.84 -6.15
CA SER A 470 -66.09 19.97 -4.86
C SER A 470 -66.48 21.41 -4.55
N ALA A 471 -65.68 22.41 -4.94
CA ALA A 471 -66.01 23.83 -4.88
C ALA A 471 -67.23 24.15 -5.76
N GLY A 472 -67.30 23.60 -6.98
CA GLY A 472 -68.49 23.69 -7.83
C GLY A 472 -69.74 23.09 -7.18
N LYS A 473 -69.60 21.91 -6.56
CA LYS A 473 -70.70 21.28 -5.78
C LYS A 473 -71.08 22.07 -4.53
N MET A 474 -70.13 22.71 -3.84
CA MET A 474 -70.41 23.57 -2.70
C MET A 474 -71.13 24.85 -3.12
N ALA A 475 -70.71 25.50 -4.20
CA ALA A 475 -71.44 26.64 -4.76
C ALA A 475 -72.88 26.27 -5.14
N GLN A 476 -73.10 25.08 -5.70
CA GLN A 476 -74.43 24.54 -5.99
C GLN A 476 -75.23 24.22 -4.71
N LEU A 477 -74.59 23.69 -3.66
CA LEU A 477 -75.22 23.41 -2.36
C LEU A 477 -75.50 24.68 -1.55
N ASP A 478 -74.68 25.72 -1.62
CA ASP A 478 -74.91 26.99 -0.94
C ASP A 478 -76.04 27.78 -1.63
N ALA A 479 -76.12 27.71 -2.97
CA ALA A 479 -77.30 28.16 -3.72
C ALA A 479 -78.60 27.44 -3.29
N MET A 480 -78.52 26.18 -2.85
CA MET A 480 -79.66 25.42 -2.31
C MET A 480 -79.92 25.68 -0.80
N ARG A 481 -78.87 25.84 0.01
CA ARG A 481 -78.95 26.18 1.44
C ARG A 481 -79.62 27.52 1.67
N SER A 482 -79.35 28.51 0.80
CA SER A 482 -80.02 29.82 0.80
C SER A 482 -81.56 29.74 0.74
N LYS A 483 -82.13 28.56 0.44
CA LYS A 483 -83.57 28.32 0.32
C LYS A 483 -84.16 27.32 1.34
N THR A 484 -83.38 26.62 2.17
CA THR A 484 -83.90 25.40 2.85
C THR A 484 -83.44 25.05 4.27
N VAL A 485 -82.54 25.80 4.93
CA VAL A 485 -82.08 25.43 6.30
C VAL A 485 -82.44 26.51 7.34
N PRO A 486 -83.31 26.21 8.34
CA PRO A 486 -83.57 27.11 9.46
C PRO A 486 -82.32 27.40 10.31
N ALA A 487 -82.19 28.66 10.77
CA ALA A 487 -81.00 29.17 11.44
C ALA A 487 -80.58 28.36 12.68
N ASP A 488 -81.53 27.97 13.54
CA ASP A 488 -81.30 27.24 14.79
C ASP A 488 -80.57 25.91 14.61
N LEU A 489 -80.76 25.26 13.46
CA LEU A 489 -80.12 23.99 13.11
C LEU A 489 -78.70 24.20 12.55
N HIS A 490 -78.42 25.38 12.02
CA HIS A 490 -77.08 25.83 11.67
C HIS A 490 -76.29 26.22 12.91
N GLU A 491 -76.89 26.95 13.85
CA GLU A 491 -76.23 27.43 15.07
C GLU A 491 -75.78 26.28 15.97
N ARG A 492 -76.66 25.30 16.27
CA ARG A 492 -76.28 24.08 17.03
C ARG A 492 -75.13 23.31 16.39
N ARG A 493 -75.09 23.19 15.06
CA ARG A 493 -74.00 22.51 14.34
C ARG A 493 -72.71 23.32 14.37
N LEU A 494 -72.78 24.64 14.36
CA LEU A 494 -71.62 25.50 14.56
C LEU A 494 -71.07 25.36 15.98
N ASP A 495 -71.92 25.26 16.99
CA ASP A 495 -71.47 25.03 18.38
C ASP A 495 -70.87 23.65 18.59
N ASP A 496 -71.41 22.60 17.98
CA ASP A 496 -70.77 21.28 17.93
C ASP A 496 -69.38 21.33 17.26
N CYS A 497 -69.25 22.05 16.14
CA CYS A 497 -67.96 22.25 15.48
C CYS A 497 -66.98 23.10 16.31
N LYS A 498 -67.43 24.12 17.03
CA LYS A 498 -66.60 24.92 17.97
C LYS A 498 -66.06 24.02 19.09
N ARG A 499 -66.94 23.25 19.73
CA ARG A 499 -66.58 22.30 20.79
C ARG A 499 -65.57 21.26 20.31
N LEU A 500 -65.77 20.68 19.14
CA LEU A 500 -64.87 19.68 18.58
C LEU A 500 -63.51 20.28 18.16
N LEU A 501 -63.49 21.55 17.74
CA LEU A 501 -62.25 22.31 17.50
C LEU A 501 -61.50 22.63 18.80
N GLU A 502 -62.21 22.99 19.88
CA GLU A 502 -61.62 23.21 21.21
C GLU A 502 -61.04 21.92 21.79
N GLU A 503 -61.74 20.80 21.63
CA GLU A 503 -61.28 19.48 22.06
C GLU A 503 -60.05 19.02 21.25
N LEU A 504 -60.02 19.23 19.93
CA LEU A 504 -58.81 19.00 19.10
C LEU A 504 -57.64 19.90 19.49
N LYS A 505 -57.89 21.19 19.79
CA LYS A 505 -56.85 22.11 20.30
C LYS A 505 -56.30 21.64 21.64
N HIS A 506 -57.15 21.17 22.55
CA HIS A 506 -56.73 20.62 23.83
C HIS A 506 -55.92 19.33 23.66
N GLN A 507 -56.38 18.40 22.81
CA GLN A 507 -55.62 17.18 22.48
C GLN A 507 -54.24 17.49 21.87
N TYR A 508 -54.17 18.45 20.94
CA TYR A 508 -52.90 18.89 20.36
C TYR A 508 -51.98 19.56 21.40
N ALA A 509 -52.52 20.39 22.30
CA ALA A 509 -51.76 20.98 23.39
C ALA A 509 -51.18 19.91 24.32
N MET A 510 -52.00 18.93 24.74
CA MET A 510 -51.56 17.80 25.58
C MET A 510 -50.53 16.91 24.87
N GLU A 511 -50.65 16.68 23.56
CA GLU A 511 -49.61 15.99 22.79
C GLU A 511 -48.32 16.81 22.68
N SER A 512 -48.41 18.12 22.45
CA SER A 512 -47.27 19.03 22.37
C SER A 512 -46.51 19.06 23.69
N GLU A 513 -47.24 19.15 24.81
CA GLU A 513 -46.67 19.09 26.16
C GLU A 513 -45.96 17.75 26.40
N ARG A 514 -46.63 16.61 26.16
CA ARG A 514 -46.02 15.26 26.28
C ARG A 514 -44.76 15.09 25.41
N LYS A 515 -44.79 15.58 24.17
CA LYS A 515 -43.62 15.55 23.26
C LYS A 515 -42.50 16.45 23.80
N SER A 516 -42.83 17.63 24.34
CA SER A 516 -41.84 18.51 24.98
C SER A 516 -41.21 17.90 26.24
N GLU A 517 -41.98 17.16 27.05
CA GLU A 517 -41.45 16.42 28.20
C GLU A 517 -40.55 15.27 27.77
N GLN A 518 -40.91 14.55 26.70
CA GLN A 518 -40.07 13.48 26.14
C GLN A 518 -38.74 14.05 25.62
N ILE A 519 -38.77 15.19 24.93
CA ILE A 519 -37.56 15.90 24.49
C ILE A 519 -36.71 16.30 25.70
N LYS A 520 -37.27 16.95 26.72
CA LYS A 520 -36.55 17.32 27.95
C LYS A 520 -35.90 16.13 28.64
N LYS A 521 -36.62 14.99 28.75
CA LYS A 521 -36.07 13.74 29.34
C LYS A 521 -34.89 13.21 28.52
N LEU A 522 -34.98 13.22 27.19
CA LEU A 522 -33.89 12.83 26.30
C LEU A 522 -32.69 13.79 26.37
N GLU A 523 -32.92 15.10 26.49
CA GLU A 523 -31.87 16.11 26.69
C GLU A 523 -31.16 15.95 28.04
N GLU A 524 -31.90 15.67 29.12
CA GLU A 524 -31.32 15.35 30.42
C GLU A 524 -30.50 14.07 30.40
N ASP A 525 -30.99 13.02 29.74
CA ASP A 525 -30.27 11.74 29.66
C ASP A 525 -29.03 11.85 28.77
N LEU A 526 -29.08 12.67 27.70
CA LEU A 526 -27.92 13.01 26.89
C LEU A 526 -26.86 13.75 27.71
N ARG A 527 -27.25 14.76 28.51
CA ARG A 527 -26.32 15.43 29.45
C ARG A 527 -25.71 14.44 30.46
N LYS A 528 -26.52 13.55 31.04
CA LYS A 528 -26.04 12.50 31.96
C LYS A 528 -25.09 11.51 31.27
N THR A 529 -25.19 11.28 29.96
CA THR A 529 -24.22 10.47 29.21
C THR A 529 -22.95 11.24 28.87
N ASP A 530 -23.05 12.52 28.52
CA ASP A 530 -21.90 13.37 28.25
C ASP A 530 -21.04 13.57 29.51
N ASP A 531 -21.65 13.80 30.68
CA ASP A 531 -20.94 13.90 31.96
C ASP A 531 -20.17 12.61 32.29
N LYS A 532 -20.77 11.44 32.02
CA LYS A 532 -20.11 10.13 32.19
C LYS A 532 -18.97 9.94 31.20
N TYR A 533 -19.15 10.34 29.94
CA TYR A 533 -18.13 10.29 28.91
C TYR A 533 -16.93 11.18 29.27
N ASN A 534 -17.20 12.43 29.65
CA ASN A 534 -16.19 13.40 30.10
C ASN A 534 -15.40 12.88 31.31
N LYS A 535 -16.07 12.27 32.29
CA LYS A 535 -15.41 11.64 33.44
C LYS A 535 -14.51 10.46 33.03
N ILE A 536 -14.97 9.58 32.14
CA ILE A 536 -14.15 8.48 31.60
C ILE A 536 -12.94 9.02 30.82
N CYS A 537 -13.08 10.12 30.08
CA CYS A 537 -11.96 10.78 29.39
C CYS A 537 -10.92 11.35 30.37
N GLN A 538 -11.35 11.95 31.49
CA GLN A 538 -10.46 12.41 32.55
C GLN A 538 -9.71 11.26 33.22
N GLU A 539 -10.41 10.18 33.57
CA GLU A 539 -9.82 8.95 34.14
C GLU A 539 -8.82 8.31 33.16
N HIS A 540 -9.13 8.29 31.85
CA HIS A 540 -8.22 7.78 30.81
C HIS A 540 -6.92 8.59 30.70
N GLU A 541 -6.99 9.93 30.69
CA GLU A 541 -5.79 10.76 30.63
C GLU A 541 -4.95 10.66 31.91
N ALA A 542 -5.57 10.51 33.09
CA ALA A 542 -4.85 10.25 34.34
C ALA A 542 -4.04 8.92 34.28
N VAL A 543 -4.69 7.81 33.91
CA VAL A 543 -4.04 6.49 33.76
C VAL A 543 -2.94 6.50 32.69
N LYS A 544 -3.11 7.30 31.63
CA LYS A 544 -2.12 7.48 30.55
C LYS A 544 -0.88 8.25 31.03
N GLU A 545 -1.03 9.25 31.90
CA GLU A 545 0.12 9.91 32.53
C GLU A 545 0.81 9.02 33.58
N GLU A 546 0.05 8.26 34.38
CA GLU A 546 0.61 7.23 35.28
C GLU A 546 1.44 6.20 34.50
N LEU A 547 0.94 5.71 33.36
CA LEU A 547 1.65 4.78 32.49
C LEU A 547 2.93 5.40 31.92
N LYS A 548 2.90 6.68 31.49
CA LYS A 548 4.10 7.41 31.06
C LYS A 548 5.12 7.53 32.20
N ALA A 549 4.69 7.83 33.42
CA ALA A 549 5.55 7.89 34.60
C ALA A 549 6.16 6.51 34.94
N ALA A 550 5.36 5.45 34.95
CA ALA A 550 5.82 4.07 35.14
C ALA A 550 6.85 3.65 34.08
N LEU A 551 6.62 3.98 32.80
CA LEU A 551 7.58 3.70 31.72
C LEU A 551 8.90 4.50 31.87
N LYS A 552 8.85 5.75 32.32
CA LYS A 552 10.06 6.52 32.69
C LYS A 552 10.82 5.82 33.82
N ASN A 553 10.13 5.39 34.88
CA ASN A 553 10.73 4.67 36.00
C ASN A 553 11.35 3.32 35.57
N VAL A 554 10.68 2.53 34.75
CA VAL A 554 11.23 1.28 34.18
C VAL A 554 12.50 1.56 33.35
N ARG A 555 12.55 2.66 32.58
CA ARG A 555 13.77 3.07 31.85
C ARG A 555 14.91 3.45 32.81
N LEU A 556 14.62 4.15 33.91
CA LEU A 556 15.60 4.48 34.96
C LEU A 556 16.11 3.21 35.65
N TYR A 557 15.23 2.30 36.07
CA TYR A 557 15.62 1.02 36.68
C TYR A 557 16.45 0.14 35.72
N ARG A 558 16.11 0.10 34.42
CA ARG A 558 16.93 -0.58 33.40
C ARG A 558 18.33 0.02 33.29
N LYS A 559 18.45 1.37 33.24
CA LYS A 559 19.76 2.07 33.25
C LYS A 559 20.55 1.75 34.52
N ALA A 560 19.93 1.85 35.69
CA ALA A 560 20.54 1.50 36.97
C ALA A 560 21.02 0.05 37.00
N ALA A 561 20.21 -0.92 36.55
CA ALA A 561 20.57 -2.34 36.48
C ALA A 561 21.73 -2.63 35.50
N VAL A 562 21.92 -1.82 34.46
CA VAL A 562 23.13 -1.89 33.61
C VAL A 562 24.36 -1.37 34.36
N VAL A 563 24.24 -0.25 35.08
CA VAL A 563 25.33 0.28 35.91
C VAL A 563 25.71 -0.68 37.03
N PHE A 564 24.74 -1.27 37.74
CA PHE A 564 24.98 -2.30 38.74
C PHE A 564 25.65 -3.54 38.14
N ARG A 565 25.20 -4.05 36.99
CA ARG A 565 25.87 -5.18 36.30
C ARG A 565 27.28 -4.82 35.80
N ARG A 566 27.57 -3.57 35.44
CA ARG A 566 28.93 -3.12 35.10
C ARG A 566 29.81 -3.07 36.37
N ARG A 567 29.34 -2.43 37.44
CA ARG A 567 30.02 -2.36 38.75
C ARG A 567 30.29 -3.76 39.34
N ALA A 568 29.31 -4.66 39.30
CA ALA A 568 29.44 -6.04 39.76
C ALA A 568 30.48 -6.82 38.95
N ARG A 569 30.51 -6.69 37.62
CA ARG A 569 31.56 -7.29 36.78
C ARG A 569 32.95 -6.72 37.07
N SER A 570 33.07 -5.39 37.26
CA SER A 570 34.34 -4.75 37.67
C SER A 570 34.76 -5.07 39.11
N ALA A 571 33.83 -5.44 40.00
CA ALA A 571 34.13 -5.95 41.34
C ALA A 571 34.58 -7.41 41.29
N ALA A 572 33.89 -8.26 40.52
CA ALA A 572 34.27 -9.66 40.29
C ALA A 572 35.65 -9.78 39.60
N ALA A 573 35.96 -8.90 38.65
CA ALA A 573 37.28 -8.84 38.02
C ALA A 573 38.41 -8.44 39.00
N ARG A 574 38.11 -7.59 39.99
CA ARG A 574 39.04 -7.26 41.09
C ARG A 574 39.16 -8.40 42.10
N ALA A 575 38.06 -9.05 42.46
CA ALA A 575 38.06 -10.23 43.33
C ALA A 575 38.87 -11.40 42.74
N ARG A 576 38.86 -11.58 41.41
CA ARG A 576 39.68 -12.57 40.70
C ARG A 576 41.21 -12.33 40.78
N ARG A 577 41.68 -11.18 41.29
CA ARG A 577 43.11 -10.91 41.55
C ARG A 577 43.53 -11.16 43.00
N SER A 578 42.62 -11.56 43.88
CA SER A 578 42.91 -11.83 45.30
C SER A 578 42.59 -13.29 45.63
N GLN A 579 43.62 -14.11 45.84
CA GLN A 579 43.45 -15.50 46.28
C GLN A 579 42.82 -15.57 47.69
N ARG A 580 41.55 -15.97 47.76
CA ARG A 580 41.00 -16.82 48.84
C ARG A 580 39.97 -17.76 48.21
N GLY A 581 40.18 -19.08 48.31
CA GLY A 581 39.39 -20.08 47.58
C GLY A 581 37.97 -20.32 48.11
N GLU A 582 37.70 -19.95 49.37
CA GLU A 582 36.44 -20.27 50.04
C GLU A 582 35.24 -19.43 49.56
N PRO A 583 35.33 -18.09 49.44
CA PRO A 583 34.24 -17.28 48.91
C PRO A 583 33.87 -17.67 47.47
N LEU A 584 34.86 -18.08 46.65
CA LEU A 584 34.62 -18.58 45.30
C LEU A 584 33.83 -19.89 45.31
N ARG A 585 34.18 -20.84 46.18
CA ARG A 585 33.45 -22.12 46.31
C ARG A 585 32.01 -21.90 46.79
N ARG A 586 31.77 -20.99 47.75
CA ARG A 586 30.41 -20.61 48.17
C ARG A 586 29.63 -19.89 47.06
N ALA A 587 30.28 -19.01 46.30
CA ALA A 587 29.66 -18.31 45.17
C ALA A 587 29.30 -19.26 44.02
N LEU A 588 30.12 -20.28 43.74
CA LEU A 588 29.81 -21.32 42.75
C LEU A 588 28.60 -22.16 43.20
N LEU A 589 28.57 -22.63 44.45
CA LEU A 589 27.41 -23.34 45.00
C LEU A 589 26.13 -22.48 45.00
N ALA A 590 26.23 -21.18 45.27
CA ALA A 590 25.10 -20.26 45.17
C ALA A 590 24.64 -20.07 43.71
N LEU A 591 25.57 -19.98 42.75
CA LEU A 591 25.25 -19.94 41.33
C LEU A 591 24.57 -21.22 40.86
N ASP A 592 24.96 -22.39 41.36
CA ASP A 592 24.33 -23.66 40.97
C ASP A 592 22.93 -23.83 41.60
N ARG A 593 22.69 -23.31 42.81
CA ARG A 593 21.33 -23.16 43.36
C ARG A 593 20.47 -22.23 42.50
N ILE A 594 21.00 -21.06 42.13
CA ILE A 594 20.29 -20.10 41.26
C ILE A 594 20.03 -20.72 39.87
N LYS A 595 20.95 -21.51 39.31
CA LYS A 595 20.69 -22.26 38.06
C LYS A 595 19.57 -23.29 38.21
N ALA A 596 19.51 -24.00 39.34
CA ALA A 596 18.43 -24.95 39.64
C ALA A 596 17.08 -24.23 39.77
N GLU A 597 17.03 -23.10 40.49
CA GLU A 597 15.84 -22.24 40.60
C GLU A 597 15.41 -21.66 39.24
N VAL A 598 16.36 -21.17 38.42
CA VAL A 598 16.06 -20.73 37.05
C VAL A 598 15.55 -21.88 36.18
N LYS A 599 16.03 -23.12 36.37
CA LYS A 599 15.53 -24.29 35.66
C LYS A 599 14.11 -24.67 36.09
N THR A 600 13.77 -24.58 37.38
CA THR A 600 12.40 -24.86 37.86
C THR A 600 11.41 -23.73 37.56
N VAL A 601 11.85 -22.47 37.58
CA VAL A 601 11.04 -21.34 37.10
C VAL A 601 10.82 -21.45 35.58
N LYS A 602 11.83 -21.85 34.81
CA LYS A 602 11.69 -22.10 33.37
C LYS A 602 10.70 -23.24 33.09
N SER A 603 10.78 -24.37 33.79
CA SER A 603 9.83 -25.47 33.58
C SER A 603 8.40 -25.11 34.01
N ARG A 604 8.21 -24.34 35.09
CA ARG A 604 6.89 -23.79 35.48
C ARG A 604 6.35 -22.80 34.43
N ALA A 605 7.19 -21.92 33.90
CA ALA A 605 6.79 -20.98 32.85
C ALA A 605 6.42 -21.71 31.55
N GLN A 606 7.17 -22.75 31.17
CA GLN A 606 6.85 -23.59 30.01
C GLN A 606 5.53 -24.35 30.22
N ALA A 607 5.30 -24.96 31.39
CA ALA A 607 4.04 -25.63 31.70
C ALA A 607 2.85 -24.66 31.67
N SER A 608 2.98 -23.48 32.26
CA SER A 608 1.93 -22.43 32.22
C SER A 608 1.67 -21.92 30.81
N LEU A 609 2.68 -21.88 29.94
CA LEU A 609 2.53 -21.47 28.55
C LEU A 609 1.81 -22.55 27.73
N SER A 610 2.17 -23.83 27.88
CA SER A 610 1.44 -24.94 27.25
C SER A 610 0.01 -25.10 27.76
N GLU A 611 -0.27 -24.77 29.03
CA GLU A 611 -1.64 -24.73 29.54
C GLU A 611 -2.43 -23.55 28.92
N LEU A 612 -1.81 -22.38 28.77
CA LEU A 612 -2.41 -21.24 28.08
C LEU A 612 -2.69 -21.55 26.60
N GLU A 613 -1.78 -22.23 25.90
CA GLU A 613 -1.98 -22.71 24.53
C GLU A 613 -3.17 -23.68 24.43
N ARG A 614 -3.32 -24.63 25.37
CA ARG A 614 -4.51 -25.50 25.42
C ARG A 614 -5.80 -24.70 25.65
N ARG A 615 -5.78 -23.70 26.54
CA ARG A 615 -6.96 -22.82 26.80
C ARG A 615 -7.32 -21.98 25.56
N MET A 616 -6.34 -21.42 24.86
CA MET A 616 -6.59 -20.70 23.60
C MET A 616 -7.14 -21.63 22.51
N SER A 617 -6.58 -22.83 22.37
CA SER A 617 -7.06 -23.83 21.42
C SER A 617 -8.53 -24.20 21.68
N HIS A 618 -8.88 -24.49 22.94
CA HIS A 618 -10.27 -24.79 23.32
C HIS A 618 -11.21 -23.60 23.07
N ALA A 619 -10.79 -22.37 23.36
CA ALA A 619 -11.59 -21.17 23.08
C ALA A 619 -11.80 -20.94 21.57
N HIS A 620 -10.78 -21.20 20.74
CA HIS A 620 -10.91 -21.18 19.28
C HIS A 620 -11.88 -22.26 18.77
N ASP A 621 -11.83 -23.47 19.31
CA ASP A 621 -12.78 -24.55 18.96
C ASP A 621 -14.22 -24.27 19.42
N GLU A 622 -14.40 -23.51 20.50
CA GLU A 622 -15.72 -23.07 20.96
C GLU A 622 -16.28 -21.96 20.06
N HIS A 623 -15.49 -20.92 19.78
CA HIS A 623 -15.87 -19.86 18.83
C HIS A 623 -16.13 -20.37 17.41
N ARG A 624 -15.39 -21.39 16.95
CA ARG A 624 -15.66 -22.07 15.68
C ARG A 624 -17.05 -22.72 15.66
N ARG A 625 -17.41 -23.43 16.73
CA ARG A 625 -18.75 -24.04 16.90
C ARG A 625 -19.85 -23.00 17.06
N ASP A 626 -19.56 -21.84 17.65
CA ASP A 626 -20.51 -20.70 17.69
C ASP A 626 -20.77 -20.13 16.30
N LEU A 627 -19.72 -19.94 15.50
CA LEU A 627 -19.82 -19.47 14.11
C LEU A 627 -20.58 -20.46 13.22
N GLU A 628 -20.34 -21.76 13.37
CA GLU A 628 -21.09 -22.81 12.67
C GLU A 628 -22.59 -22.78 13.02
N ARG A 629 -22.92 -22.61 14.31
CA ARG A 629 -24.32 -22.44 14.78
C ARG A 629 -24.97 -21.16 14.24
N ALA A 630 -24.23 -20.05 14.20
CA ALA A 630 -24.71 -18.79 13.62
C ALA A 630 -24.94 -18.90 12.10
N ALA A 631 -24.03 -19.56 11.38
CA ALA A 631 -24.15 -19.79 9.93
C ALA A 631 -25.35 -20.69 9.59
N LEU A 632 -25.62 -21.72 10.40
CA LEU A 632 -26.82 -22.56 10.25
C LEU A 632 -28.10 -21.75 10.44
N ALA A 633 -28.15 -20.89 11.48
CA ALA A 633 -29.29 -20.01 11.74
C ALA A 633 -29.52 -18.97 10.63
N LEU A 634 -28.45 -18.45 10.02
CA LEU A 634 -28.55 -17.58 8.85
C LEU A 634 -29.10 -18.32 7.63
N ARG A 635 -28.58 -19.51 7.30
CA ARG A 635 -29.11 -20.34 6.20
C ARG A 635 -30.60 -20.66 6.37
N HIS A 636 -31.05 -20.95 7.60
CA HIS A 636 -32.47 -21.15 7.88
C HIS A 636 -33.29 -19.86 7.63
N LYS A 637 -32.81 -18.71 8.09
CA LYS A 637 -33.47 -17.42 7.82
C LYS A 637 -33.53 -17.09 6.34
N GLU A 638 -32.46 -17.33 5.58
CA GLU A 638 -32.45 -17.16 4.12
C GLU A 638 -33.46 -18.09 3.44
N ALA A 639 -33.57 -19.35 3.86
CA ALA A 639 -34.56 -20.28 3.30
C ALA A 639 -36.00 -19.82 3.55
N VAL A 640 -36.28 -19.27 4.75
CA VAL A 640 -37.58 -18.65 5.07
C VAL A 640 -37.83 -17.41 4.20
N ILE A 641 -36.82 -16.56 3.97
CA ILE A 641 -36.94 -15.38 3.11
C ILE A 641 -37.20 -15.78 1.65
N ARG A 642 -36.49 -16.77 1.11
CA ARG A 642 -36.75 -17.31 -0.24
C ARG A 642 -38.19 -17.82 -0.37
N SER A 643 -38.64 -18.67 0.56
CA SER A 643 -40.04 -19.16 0.58
C SER A 643 -41.09 -18.05 0.72
N LEU A 644 -40.76 -16.92 1.37
CA LEU A 644 -41.65 -15.75 1.43
C LEU A 644 -41.67 -14.99 0.10
N ILE A 645 -40.53 -14.84 -0.58
CA ILE A 645 -40.45 -14.24 -1.91
C ILE A 645 -41.26 -15.07 -2.91
N ASP A 646 -41.10 -16.39 -2.92
CA ASP A 646 -41.85 -17.29 -3.80
C ASP A 646 -43.37 -17.13 -3.59
N LYS A 647 -43.84 -17.15 -2.34
CA LYS A 647 -45.27 -16.94 -2.00
C LYS A 647 -45.79 -15.56 -2.37
N VAL A 648 -44.95 -14.53 -2.29
CA VAL A 648 -45.33 -13.17 -2.73
C VAL A 648 -45.42 -13.12 -4.26
N ALA A 649 -44.50 -13.80 -4.97
CA ALA A 649 -44.57 -13.93 -6.43
C ALA A 649 -45.84 -14.68 -6.88
N ASP A 650 -46.18 -15.81 -6.23
CA ASP A 650 -47.43 -16.54 -6.49
C ASP A 650 -48.67 -15.65 -6.31
N VAL A 651 -48.72 -14.86 -5.23
CA VAL A 651 -49.82 -13.93 -4.96
C VAL A 651 -49.87 -12.79 -5.98
N GLU A 652 -48.71 -12.27 -6.40
CA GLU A 652 -48.60 -11.24 -7.43
C GLU A 652 -49.03 -11.76 -8.81
N GLU A 653 -48.70 -13.01 -9.16
CA GLU A 653 -49.14 -13.69 -10.39
C GLU A 653 -50.67 -13.95 -10.38
N VAL A 654 -51.23 -14.37 -9.25
CA VAL A 654 -52.68 -14.48 -9.07
C VAL A 654 -53.35 -13.11 -9.19
N ARG A 655 -52.76 -12.04 -8.63
CA ARG A 655 -53.28 -10.67 -8.76
C ARG A 655 -53.22 -10.17 -10.21
N LEU A 656 -52.13 -10.45 -10.93
CA LEU A 656 -51.94 -10.06 -12.33
C LEU A 656 -52.88 -10.83 -13.26
N SER A 657 -53.07 -12.14 -13.05
CA SER A 657 -54.02 -12.95 -13.83
C SER A 657 -55.49 -12.56 -13.57
N GLN A 658 -55.86 -12.22 -12.33
CA GLN A 658 -57.17 -11.62 -12.01
C GLN A 658 -57.36 -10.24 -12.67
N THR A 659 -56.32 -9.41 -12.70
CA THR A 659 -56.35 -8.10 -13.36
C THR A 659 -56.51 -8.25 -14.88
N ASN A 660 -55.78 -9.20 -15.49
CA ASN A 660 -55.88 -9.49 -16.93
C ASN A 660 -57.23 -10.11 -17.31
N THR A 661 -57.78 -11.05 -16.52
CA THR A 661 -59.13 -11.60 -16.77
C THR A 661 -60.21 -10.53 -16.62
N SER A 662 -60.12 -9.65 -15.62
CA SER A 662 -61.03 -8.50 -15.48
C SER A 662 -60.95 -7.56 -16.70
N ARG A 663 -59.74 -7.31 -17.21
CA ARG A 663 -59.50 -6.48 -18.41
C ARG A 663 -60.04 -7.13 -19.68
N LEU A 664 -59.88 -8.45 -19.84
CA LEU A 664 -60.44 -9.23 -20.95
C LEU A 664 -61.98 -9.31 -20.89
N GLN A 665 -62.56 -9.45 -19.69
CA GLN A 665 -64.01 -9.39 -19.51
C GLN A 665 -64.59 -8.01 -19.85
N GLY A 666 -63.88 -6.92 -19.56
CA GLY A 666 -64.25 -5.58 -20.03
C GLY A 666 -64.29 -5.50 -21.56
N ILE A 667 -63.25 -6.00 -22.23
CA ILE A 667 -63.15 -6.00 -23.70
C ILE A 667 -64.25 -6.85 -24.36
N ILE A 668 -64.62 -8.00 -23.76
CA ILE A 668 -65.70 -8.87 -24.26
C ILE A 668 -67.10 -8.26 -23.98
N SER A 669 -67.23 -7.43 -22.95
CA SER A 669 -68.51 -6.78 -22.59
C SER A 669 -68.83 -5.58 -23.49
N ASP A 670 -67.82 -4.94 -24.08
CA ASP A 670 -67.99 -3.80 -25.00
C ASP A 670 -68.25 -4.23 -26.47
N SER A 671 -68.33 -5.53 -26.77
CA SER A 671 -68.45 -6.05 -28.15
C SER A 671 -69.78 -6.76 -28.48
N SER A 672 -70.87 -6.51 -27.74
CA SER A 672 -72.22 -6.96 -28.14
C SER A 672 -73.27 -5.87 -28.02
N ASP A 673 -74.00 -5.67 -29.12
CA ASP A 673 -74.98 -4.60 -29.28
C ASP A 673 -76.41 -5.07 -28.94
N ARG A 674 -77.28 -4.13 -28.56
CA ARG A 674 -78.76 -4.20 -28.46
C ARG A 674 -79.46 -4.97 -27.30
N SER A 675 -79.88 -4.14 -26.32
CA SER A 675 -81.31 -3.96 -25.94
C SER A 675 -81.98 -5.05 -25.05
N PRO A 676 -83.23 -4.87 -24.54
CA PRO A 676 -83.39 -4.48 -23.13
C PRO A 676 -84.36 -5.36 -22.32
N LYS A 677 -84.25 -5.36 -20.96
CA LYS A 677 -85.39 -5.26 -19.99
C LYS A 677 -85.03 -5.53 -18.51
N THR A 678 -85.91 -4.98 -17.66
CA THR A 678 -86.34 -5.42 -16.31
C THR A 678 -85.36 -5.53 -15.14
N GLN A 679 -85.66 -4.72 -14.11
CA GLN A 679 -85.74 -5.06 -12.68
C GLN A 679 -84.98 -6.31 -12.19
N ASP A 680 -84.09 -6.11 -11.20
CA ASP A 680 -84.51 -6.49 -9.84
C ASP A 680 -83.78 -5.72 -8.71
N LYS A 681 -84.48 -5.50 -7.59
CA LYS A 681 -83.89 -4.94 -6.36
C LYS A 681 -83.22 -6.06 -5.57
N ARG A 682 -81.93 -5.94 -5.25
CA ARG A 682 -81.35 -6.62 -4.07
C ARG A 682 -80.48 -5.69 -3.24
N GLU A 683 -80.97 -5.42 -2.04
CA GLU A 683 -80.27 -4.67 -1.00
C GLU A 683 -79.04 -5.45 -0.53
N ARG A 684 -77.90 -4.77 -0.35
CA ARG A 684 -76.72 -5.33 0.31
C ARG A 684 -76.78 -4.98 1.80
N PRO A 685 -76.60 -5.94 2.73
CA PRO A 685 -76.56 -5.64 4.15
C PRO A 685 -75.29 -4.86 4.51
N ASN A 686 -75.44 -3.88 5.39
CA ASN A 686 -74.39 -2.95 5.76
C ASN A 686 -73.54 -3.55 6.92
N VAL A 687 -72.34 -4.04 6.61
CA VAL A 687 -71.45 -4.68 7.60
C VAL A 687 -70.63 -3.61 8.33
N LYS A 688 -70.94 -3.36 9.61
CA LYS A 688 -70.15 -2.49 10.48
C LYS A 688 -68.93 -3.23 11.03
N LEU A 689 -67.75 -2.64 10.85
CA LEU A 689 -66.53 -3.02 11.55
C LEU A 689 -66.40 -2.20 12.84
N VAL A 690 -66.06 -2.83 13.96
CA VAL A 690 -65.84 -2.16 15.26
C VAL A 690 -64.36 -2.32 15.68
N PRO A 691 -63.67 -1.27 16.15
CA PRO A 691 -62.27 -1.37 16.55
C PRO A 691 -62.06 -2.11 17.87
N GLY A 692 -60.97 -2.89 17.97
CA GLY A 692 -60.47 -3.49 19.21
C GLY A 692 -58.94 -3.50 19.28
N PRO A 693 -58.32 -3.82 20.44
CA PRO A 693 -56.90 -3.56 20.72
C PRO A 693 -55.85 -4.38 19.95
N GLY A 694 -56.23 -5.00 18.83
CA GLY A 694 -55.35 -5.83 17.99
C GLY A 694 -55.72 -5.83 16.50
N GLY A 695 -56.58 -4.91 16.04
CA GLY A 695 -57.06 -4.84 14.66
C GLY A 695 -58.52 -5.27 14.49
N TYR A 696 -59.00 -5.24 13.25
CA TYR A 696 -60.39 -5.56 12.90
C TYR A 696 -60.61 -7.07 12.81
N TYR A 697 -61.69 -7.57 13.43
CA TYR A 697 -62.13 -8.96 13.32
C TYR A 697 -63.59 -9.04 12.87
N GLN A 698 -63.95 -10.12 12.19
CA GLN A 698 -65.30 -10.35 11.66
C GLN A 698 -65.97 -11.46 12.47
N GLU A 699 -67.07 -11.13 13.16
CA GLU A 699 -67.80 -12.06 14.02
C GLU A 699 -68.60 -13.06 13.14
N LYS A 700 -68.36 -14.36 13.33
CA LYS A 700 -69.08 -15.43 12.64
C LYS A 700 -70.04 -16.12 13.60
N ASP A 701 -71.34 -15.86 13.44
CA ASP A 701 -72.39 -16.53 14.20
C ASP A 701 -72.40 -18.05 13.95
N GLY A 702 -72.18 -18.81 15.03
CA GLY A 702 -72.26 -20.27 15.01
C GLY A 702 -73.70 -20.77 15.06
N LYS A 703 -74.19 -21.36 13.98
CA LYS A 703 -75.45 -22.13 14.00
C LYS A 703 -75.29 -23.39 14.87
N LYS A 704 -76.06 -23.49 15.95
CA LYS A 704 -76.28 -24.75 16.68
C LYS A 704 -77.43 -25.56 16.08
N LYS A 705 -77.17 -26.86 15.89
CA LYS A 705 -78.10 -28.01 15.96
C LYS A 705 -79.34 -28.00 15.06
N LYS A 706 -79.38 -28.96 14.14
CA LYS A 706 -79.98 -30.26 14.48
C LYS A 706 -79.09 -31.39 13.97
#